data_AF-A0A0L8VEK6-F1
#
_entry.id   AF-A0A0L8VEK6-F1
#
_cell.length_a   1.000
_cell.length_b   1.000
_cell.length_c   1.000
_cell.angle_alpha   90.00
_cell.angle_beta   90.00
_cell.angle_gamma   90.00
#
_symmetry.space_group_name_H-M   'P 1'
#
loop_
_entity.id
_entity.type
_entity.pdbx_description
1 polymer ?
#
loop_
_entity_poly.entity_id
_entity_poly.type
_entity_poly.pdbx_seq_one_letter_code
_entity_poly.pdbx_strand_id
1 'polypeptide(L)'
;MESNLLKLKNRLDHFQVFEENQVLTEEQLNQVVTYLDQQTRMSRRNLHGYGTVCGLHVSLVNRLIQLSKGCGLTSDGDLLEWPSDTTFPNFRLFKDDNVNYPMLLDAVVYELLPAGVKKEGQFSFSQFSQQSQKKLSDFAVVLYLESYLFDPDICTGGDCDNKGQTQLNQLRVLLVPKSLASKQPSLLSAGKSFFQLSKLSIQRLVLTPGSIDSYTKLANAYQSIISSTSQSLQAALKSSYSQLSFLLADSFSTQNPTPEWNQKLGQLAGATTTAGKQYRYAFLKDLVQAYNEFVDSCYQLNVACLPDINLSPKHLFIGDAAAQIEDKKDPFRQHFVETPFQSDGKEKLQRCLFLFKRIGALIESADFTNREDLKITPSTLHTCLGNRAIPAYYQVMGDAQLLEKWSFERTQRDEELSIYSYHAPEYSQLPEVRSPLSYDLTAYDHFRIEGHLGQPFRTAFDTLQSMIRAHNLPIKVLPIMIETDFNRAWVWPGLKYYGMEILHKLYRDELVNNLNELKVFNVELNSKVQAANDEELPPLNIESNSLSLKAFTAQQTNLVNQKITETKNFLAKSIVDFDHTSFENNYKEVVSQGAVLNKGIKGVTFASAYTPLEKTVNNINFSKLKGLADLVKKREEKDKEKSMLQSFIESHPGLEHTGGVPRGGTFVLLYSSSTSRVVADMSLPYWYVDEPVSEVPEESDVSDNNLVLDWKFNNDIFVYTNQNNKLKESISKLNLQLDQFKFELDTQKTNLNSYQGSINTLIQTIPNYQIDYGKIGDLGVNVKDADLAGNLGILNQMNDYKMHLENQINTGVATEAEKAVYNDMELVMAGIVEDTIVKTSKTSTDIARDSDEAKSLEIVADVSKNLKTEGAVSKVRGAVESVKTGSTSKAIYLDQLNKFNF
;
A
#
# COMPACT_ATOMS: atom_id res chain seq x y z
N MET A 1 -76.61 -45.75 47.62
CA MET A 1 -75.86 -45.45 46.39
C MET A 1 -74.80 -44.42 46.75
N GLU A 2 -73.66 -44.87 47.25
CA GLU A 2 -72.49 -43.98 47.35
C GLU A 2 -72.07 -43.61 45.93
N SER A 3 -71.80 -42.33 45.69
CA SER A 3 -71.41 -41.86 44.36
C SER A 3 -70.06 -42.47 43.98
N ASN A 4 -70.11 -43.55 43.21
CA ASN A 4 -68.98 -44.11 42.44
C ASN A 4 -68.60 -43.13 41.32
N LEU A 5 -68.18 -41.92 41.69
CA LEU A 5 -67.51 -41.02 40.77
C LEU A 5 -66.22 -41.73 40.34
N LEU A 6 -66.16 -42.16 39.08
CA LEU A 6 -64.97 -42.68 38.42
C LEU A 6 -63.89 -41.57 38.42
N LYS A 7 -63.08 -41.53 39.48
CA LYS A 7 -61.99 -40.57 39.64
C LYS A 7 -60.75 -41.11 38.93
N LEU A 8 -60.04 -40.25 38.20
CA LEU A 8 -58.76 -40.55 37.54
C LEU A 8 -57.63 -41.03 38.48
N LYS A 9 -57.85 -40.99 39.80
CA LYS A 9 -56.92 -41.51 40.82
C LYS A 9 -56.91 -43.04 40.88
N ASN A 10 -58.01 -43.70 40.49
CA ASN A 10 -58.16 -45.16 40.53
C ASN A 10 -58.17 -45.70 39.09
N ARG A 11 -57.01 -45.68 38.42
CA ARG A 11 -56.92 -46.14 37.03
C ARG A 11 -56.90 -47.65 36.95
N LEU A 12 -57.58 -48.15 35.94
CA LEU A 12 -57.50 -49.54 35.53
C LEU A 12 -56.29 -49.69 34.60
N ASP A 13 -55.43 -50.65 34.91
CA ASP A 13 -54.35 -51.14 34.04
C ASP A 13 -54.79 -52.36 33.22
N HIS A 14 -56.07 -52.74 33.34
CA HIS A 14 -56.64 -53.90 32.67
C HIS A 14 -58.13 -53.72 32.36
N PHE A 15 -58.64 -54.51 31.40
CA PHE A 15 -60.07 -54.65 31.15
C PHE A 15 -60.41 -56.09 30.78
N GLN A 16 -61.66 -56.49 31.02
CA GLN A 16 -62.16 -57.82 30.73
C GLN A 16 -62.54 -57.94 29.25
N VAL A 17 -62.16 -59.05 28.62
CA VAL A 17 -62.63 -59.44 27.29
C VAL A 17 -63.92 -60.24 27.48
N PHE A 18 -64.94 -59.90 26.70
CA PHE A 18 -66.23 -60.59 26.77
C PHE A 18 -66.12 -61.96 26.08
N GLU A 19 -66.71 -63.00 26.70
CA GLU A 19 -66.75 -64.38 26.20
C GLU A 19 -68.19 -64.82 25.83
N GLU A 20 -68.32 -65.91 25.07
CA GLU A 20 -69.58 -66.50 24.60
C GLU A 20 -70.60 -66.75 25.75
N ASN A 21 -71.90 -66.77 25.41
CA ASN A 21 -73.07 -66.94 26.31
C ASN A 21 -73.71 -65.69 26.92
N GLN A 22 -73.61 -64.53 26.27
CA GLN A 22 -74.35 -63.30 26.61
C GLN A 22 -75.47 -62.98 25.57
N VAL A 23 -76.47 -62.17 25.93
CA VAL A 23 -77.59 -61.79 25.03
C VAL A 23 -77.13 -60.90 23.87
N LEU A 24 -76.16 -60.01 24.13
CA LEU A 24 -75.33 -59.39 23.11
C LEU A 24 -74.14 -60.31 22.85
N THR A 25 -73.74 -60.50 21.59
CA THR A 25 -72.60 -61.39 21.30
C THR A 25 -71.31 -60.78 21.83
N GLU A 26 -70.36 -61.63 22.24
CA GLU A 26 -69.01 -61.19 22.64
C GLU A 26 -68.35 -60.33 21.55
N GLU A 27 -68.54 -60.68 20.28
CA GLU A 27 -68.05 -59.90 19.14
C GLU A 27 -68.60 -58.47 19.16
N GLN A 28 -69.91 -58.29 19.37
CA GLN A 28 -70.53 -56.96 19.43
C GLN A 28 -69.98 -56.11 20.58
N LEU A 29 -69.80 -56.71 21.77
CA LEU A 29 -69.31 -56.00 22.95
C LEU A 29 -67.81 -55.65 22.83
N ASN A 30 -66.99 -56.61 22.44
CA ASN A 30 -65.56 -56.40 22.19
C ASN A 30 -65.32 -55.41 21.04
N GLN A 31 -66.19 -55.39 20.02
CA GLN A 31 -66.13 -54.40 18.93
C GLN A 31 -66.38 -52.98 19.44
N VAL A 32 -67.34 -52.77 20.35
CA VAL A 32 -67.58 -51.45 20.96
C VAL A 32 -66.37 -51.00 21.77
N VAL A 33 -65.79 -51.88 22.60
CA VAL A 33 -64.58 -51.58 23.38
C VAL A 33 -63.42 -51.22 22.46
N THR A 34 -63.19 -52.04 21.44
CA THR A 34 -62.13 -51.83 20.44
C THR A 34 -62.32 -50.52 19.69
N TYR A 35 -63.54 -50.21 19.24
CA TYR A 35 -63.84 -48.97 18.55
C TYR A 35 -63.58 -47.75 19.43
N LEU A 36 -64.03 -47.76 20.69
CA LEU A 36 -63.82 -46.64 21.62
C LEU A 36 -62.33 -46.45 21.99
N ASP A 37 -61.58 -47.55 22.17
CA ASP A 37 -60.13 -47.50 22.37
C ASP A 37 -59.43 -46.88 21.16
N GLN A 38 -59.72 -47.41 19.96
CA GLN A 38 -59.16 -46.89 18.70
C GLN A 38 -59.47 -45.41 18.51
N GLN A 39 -60.73 -44.98 18.71
CA GLN A 39 -61.11 -43.56 18.61
C GLN A 39 -60.34 -42.68 19.60
N THR A 40 -60.14 -43.16 20.83
CA THR A 40 -59.40 -42.44 21.86
C THR A 40 -57.92 -42.29 21.49
N ARG A 41 -57.29 -43.37 21.02
CA ARG A 41 -55.88 -43.39 20.61
C ARG A 41 -55.65 -42.55 19.36
N MET A 42 -56.52 -42.68 18.36
CA MET A 42 -56.53 -41.82 17.18
C MET A 42 -56.68 -40.35 17.54
N SER A 43 -57.59 -40.01 18.46
CA SER A 43 -57.78 -38.63 18.91
C SER A 43 -56.50 -38.07 19.54
N ARG A 44 -55.83 -38.82 20.43
CA ARG A 44 -54.58 -38.38 21.05
C ARG A 44 -53.47 -38.15 20.03
N ARG A 45 -53.22 -39.15 19.19
CA ARG A 45 -52.15 -39.12 18.19
C ARG A 45 -52.38 -38.04 17.12
N ASN A 46 -53.59 -37.98 16.56
CA ASN A 46 -53.88 -37.12 15.40
C ASN A 46 -54.18 -35.67 15.78
N LEU A 47 -54.59 -35.38 17.02
CA LEU A 47 -54.86 -34.01 17.49
C LEU A 47 -53.71 -33.42 18.29
N HIS A 48 -52.91 -34.23 18.99
CA HIS A 48 -51.81 -33.73 19.83
C HIS A 48 -50.43 -34.08 19.28
N GLY A 49 -50.18 -35.35 18.98
CA GLY A 49 -48.87 -35.82 18.51
C GLY A 49 -48.40 -37.07 19.25
N TYR A 50 -47.08 -37.31 19.23
CA TYR A 50 -46.43 -38.45 19.89
C TYR A 50 -45.05 -38.06 20.43
N GLY A 51 -44.49 -38.85 21.35
CA GLY A 51 -43.25 -38.59 22.06
C GLY A 51 -43.45 -38.13 23.50
N THR A 52 -42.38 -37.66 24.13
CA THR A 52 -42.42 -37.22 25.53
C THR A 52 -43.08 -35.83 25.67
N VAL A 53 -44.22 -35.75 26.35
CA VAL A 53 -45.01 -34.51 26.51
C VAL A 53 -44.44 -33.63 27.62
N CYS A 54 -44.23 -34.19 28.81
CA CYS A 54 -43.67 -33.45 29.94
C CYS A 54 -42.95 -34.41 30.91
N GLY A 55 -41.93 -33.89 31.61
CA GLY A 55 -41.17 -34.68 32.56
C GLY A 55 -40.48 -35.88 31.91
N LEU A 56 -40.59 -37.04 32.58
CA LEU A 56 -39.86 -38.27 32.23
C LEU A 56 -38.37 -37.99 32.06
N HIS A 57 -37.76 -37.31 33.04
CA HIS A 57 -36.33 -37.05 33.04
C HIS A 57 -35.61 -38.20 33.75
N VAL A 58 -34.62 -38.77 33.07
CA VAL A 58 -33.68 -39.71 33.67
C VAL A 58 -32.57 -38.92 34.34
N SER A 59 -32.28 -39.24 35.59
CA SER A 59 -31.15 -38.68 36.32
C SER A 59 -30.47 -39.76 37.15
N LEU A 60 -29.19 -39.56 37.44
CA LEU A 60 -28.44 -40.42 38.33
C LEU A 60 -28.29 -39.73 39.69
N VAL A 61 -29.11 -40.14 40.67
CA VAL A 61 -29.10 -39.59 42.03
C VAL A 61 -28.58 -40.66 42.99
N ASN A 62 -27.53 -40.33 43.75
CA ASN A 62 -26.88 -41.28 44.66
C ASN A 62 -26.45 -42.60 43.99
N ARG A 63 -25.99 -42.54 42.73
CA ARG A 63 -25.62 -43.71 41.88
C ARG A 63 -26.78 -44.65 41.55
N LEU A 64 -28.02 -44.23 41.75
CA LEU A 64 -29.22 -44.94 41.33
C LEU A 64 -29.91 -44.17 40.20
N ILE A 65 -30.52 -44.90 39.28
CA ILE A 65 -31.37 -44.28 38.26
C ILE A 65 -32.64 -43.78 38.94
N GLN A 66 -33.00 -42.54 38.63
CA GLN A 66 -34.26 -41.93 38.99
C GLN A 66 -34.98 -41.48 37.72
N LEU A 67 -36.27 -41.81 37.63
CA LEU A 67 -37.17 -41.32 36.59
C LEU A 67 -38.14 -40.32 37.23
N SER A 68 -38.19 -39.10 36.71
CA SER A 68 -39.15 -38.10 37.18
C SER A 68 -40.57 -38.43 36.76
N LYS A 69 -41.56 -37.90 37.49
CA LYS A 69 -42.96 -37.87 37.06
C LYS A 69 -43.07 -37.21 35.68
N GLY A 70 -44.05 -37.63 34.90
CA GLY A 70 -44.28 -37.10 33.56
C GLY A 70 -45.19 -37.99 32.72
N CYS A 71 -45.37 -37.62 31.46
CA CYS A 71 -46.11 -38.44 30.51
C CYS A 71 -45.61 -38.28 29.08
N GLY A 72 -45.98 -39.24 28.25
CA GLY A 72 -45.75 -39.23 26.81
C GLY A 72 -46.81 -40.01 26.06
N LEU A 73 -46.84 -39.84 24.75
CA LEU A 73 -47.76 -40.50 23.83
C LEU A 73 -46.98 -41.40 22.89
N THR A 74 -47.37 -42.66 22.72
CA THR A 74 -46.78 -43.55 21.70
C THR A 74 -47.25 -43.15 20.29
N SER A 75 -46.58 -43.62 19.24
CA SER A 75 -47.05 -43.41 17.86
C SER A 75 -48.36 -44.15 17.56
N ASP A 76 -48.77 -45.09 18.41
CA ASP A 76 -50.07 -45.77 18.34
C ASP A 76 -51.11 -45.14 19.29
N GLY A 77 -50.81 -43.98 19.89
CA GLY A 77 -51.77 -43.19 20.69
C GLY A 77 -51.98 -43.67 22.14
N ASP A 78 -51.13 -44.57 22.64
CA ASP A 78 -51.14 -44.97 24.05
C ASP A 78 -50.57 -43.84 24.92
N LEU A 79 -51.25 -43.55 26.03
CA LEU A 79 -50.79 -42.57 27.02
C LEU A 79 -49.93 -43.27 28.07
N LEU A 80 -48.63 -43.00 28.06
CA LEU A 80 -47.69 -43.50 29.04
C LEU A 80 -47.51 -42.43 30.12
N GLU A 81 -48.13 -42.63 31.27
CA GLU A 81 -47.94 -41.74 32.42
C GLU A 81 -47.08 -42.41 33.49
N TRP A 82 -46.10 -41.67 33.99
CA TRP A 82 -45.33 -42.01 35.17
C TRP A 82 -45.72 -41.07 36.33
N PRO A 83 -46.39 -41.57 37.38
CA PRO A 83 -47.16 -40.72 38.30
C PRO A 83 -46.31 -39.99 39.35
N SER A 84 -45.10 -40.48 39.67
CA SER A 84 -44.25 -39.93 40.72
C SER A 84 -42.77 -40.10 40.39
N ASP A 85 -41.92 -39.26 40.98
CA ASP A 85 -40.47 -39.45 40.90
C ASP A 85 -40.09 -40.77 41.58
N THR A 86 -39.48 -41.68 40.83
CA THR A 86 -39.21 -43.05 41.29
C THR A 86 -37.74 -43.38 41.12
N THR A 87 -37.11 -43.88 42.19
CA THR A 87 -35.75 -44.43 42.17
C THR A 87 -35.80 -45.95 42.00
N PHE A 88 -34.88 -46.50 41.22
CA PHE A 88 -34.80 -47.92 40.92
C PHE A 88 -33.59 -48.56 41.63
N PRO A 89 -33.76 -49.13 42.84
CA PRO A 89 -32.67 -49.75 43.58
C PRO A 89 -32.28 -51.14 43.06
N ASN A 90 -33.13 -51.78 42.25
CA ASN A 90 -32.92 -53.13 41.76
C ASN A 90 -33.15 -53.22 40.24
N PHE A 91 -32.60 -54.26 39.62
CA PHE A 91 -32.84 -54.60 38.22
C PHE A 91 -32.89 -56.11 38.02
N ARG A 92 -33.42 -56.57 36.88
CA ARG A 92 -33.37 -57.98 36.45
C ARG A 92 -33.24 -58.08 34.94
N LEU A 93 -32.82 -59.25 34.44
CA LEU A 93 -32.93 -59.57 33.01
C LEU A 93 -34.41 -59.61 32.63
N PHE A 94 -34.80 -58.90 31.57
CA PHE A 94 -36.17 -58.89 31.07
C PHE A 94 -36.30 -59.81 29.87
N LYS A 95 -37.33 -60.65 29.88
CA LYS A 95 -37.74 -61.49 28.75
C LYS A 95 -39.19 -61.16 28.44
N ASP A 96 -39.46 -60.84 27.18
CA ASP A 96 -40.79 -60.48 26.72
C ASP A 96 -41.57 -61.71 26.24
N ASP A 97 -41.76 -62.67 27.15
CA ASP A 97 -42.40 -63.95 26.84
C ASP A 97 -43.91 -63.80 26.55
N ASN A 98 -44.53 -62.69 26.99
CA ASN A 98 -45.96 -62.43 26.84
C ASN A 98 -46.30 -61.80 25.48
N VAL A 99 -45.55 -60.78 25.04
CA VAL A 99 -45.88 -59.98 23.85
C VAL A 99 -44.99 -60.33 22.66
N ASN A 100 -43.75 -60.75 22.89
CA ASN A 100 -42.75 -60.96 21.84
C ASN A 100 -42.56 -59.71 20.95
N TYR A 101 -42.43 -58.53 21.58
CA TYR A 101 -42.39 -57.25 20.90
C TYR A 101 -41.18 -57.17 19.95
N PRO A 102 -41.38 -56.89 18.63
CA PRO A 102 -40.33 -57.03 17.62
C PRO A 102 -39.02 -56.30 17.91
N MET A 103 -39.07 -55.15 18.61
CA MET A 103 -37.88 -54.39 18.99
C MET A 103 -36.98 -55.14 20.00
N LEU A 104 -37.54 -56.04 20.80
CA LEU A 104 -36.88 -56.67 21.94
C LEU A 104 -36.43 -58.13 21.69
N LEU A 105 -36.92 -58.78 20.63
CA LEU A 105 -36.76 -60.23 20.37
C LEU A 105 -35.30 -60.73 20.42
N ASP A 106 -34.35 -59.95 19.89
CA ASP A 106 -32.93 -60.33 19.80
C ASP A 106 -32.02 -59.52 20.74
N ALA A 107 -32.59 -58.81 21.71
CA ALA A 107 -31.87 -57.87 22.55
C ALA A 107 -31.79 -58.32 24.01
N VAL A 108 -30.58 -58.26 24.59
CA VAL A 108 -30.41 -58.40 26.04
C VAL A 108 -30.81 -57.08 26.69
N VAL A 109 -31.96 -57.10 27.36
CA VAL A 109 -32.59 -55.93 27.99
C VAL A 109 -32.80 -56.17 29.47
N TYR A 110 -32.73 -55.10 30.27
CA TYR A 110 -32.88 -55.20 31.73
C TYR A 110 -34.05 -54.35 32.20
N GLU A 111 -34.92 -54.92 33.04
CA GLU A 111 -36.00 -54.17 33.69
C GLU A 111 -35.48 -53.53 34.98
N LEU A 112 -35.76 -52.24 35.15
CA LEU A 112 -35.54 -51.49 36.38
C LEU A 112 -36.74 -51.64 37.31
N LEU A 113 -36.48 -52.02 38.56
CA LEU A 113 -37.52 -52.34 39.54
C LEU A 113 -37.62 -51.23 40.60
N PRO A 114 -38.80 -50.63 40.81
CA PRO A 114 -39.02 -49.65 41.88
C PRO A 114 -38.75 -50.21 43.27
N ALA A 115 -38.52 -49.31 44.23
CA ALA A 115 -38.42 -49.70 45.64
C ALA A 115 -39.70 -50.41 46.12
N GLY A 116 -39.53 -51.53 46.84
CA GLY A 116 -40.64 -52.32 47.37
C GLY A 116 -41.17 -53.43 46.45
N VAL A 117 -40.85 -53.40 45.15
CA VAL A 117 -41.19 -54.47 44.21
C VAL A 117 -40.20 -55.62 44.37
N LYS A 118 -40.71 -56.85 44.56
CA LYS A 118 -39.91 -58.08 44.60
C LYS A 118 -40.28 -58.98 43.42
N LYS A 119 -39.30 -59.30 42.58
CA LYS A 119 -39.42 -60.24 41.47
C LYS A 119 -38.31 -61.29 41.53
N GLU A 120 -38.60 -62.47 41.00
CA GLU A 120 -37.60 -63.53 40.85
C GLU A 120 -36.47 -63.05 39.92
N GLY A 121 -35.22 -63.41 40.25
CA GLY A 121 -34.04 -63.04 39.47
C GLY A 121 -33.59 -61.57 39.59
N GLN A 122 -34.04 -60.83 40.62
CA GLN A 122 -33.61 -59.45 40.85
C GLN A 122 -32.24 -59.33 41.52
N PHE A 123 -31.48 -58.31 41.13
CA PHE A 123 -30.19 -57.93 41.70
C PHE A 123 -30.21 -56.47 42.15
N SER A 124 -29.36 -56.13 43.13
CA SER A 124 -29.14 -54.72 43.52
C SER A 124 -28.51 -53.95 42.36
N PHE A 125 -28.95 -52.72 42.10
CA PHE A 125 -28.39 -51.88 41.03
C PHE A 125 -26.87 -51.63 41.20
N SER A 126 -26.37 -51.68 42.45
CA SER A 126 -24.92 -51.62 42.71
C SER A 126 -24.11 -52.75 42.07
N GLN A 127 -24.76 -53.87 41.71
CA GLN A 127 -24.16 -55.03 41.05
C GLN A 127 -24.35 -55.01 39.53
N PHE A 128 -24.90 -53.93 38.95
CA PHE A 128 -25.25 -53.85 37.53
C PHE A 128 -24.09 -54.24 36.61
N SER A 129 -22.92 -53.62 36.77
CA SER A 129 -21.76 -53.93 35.92
C SER A 129 -21.19 -55.33 36.11
N GLN A 130 -21.32 -55.91 37.31
CA GLN A 130 -20.85 -57.27 37.59
C GLN A 130 -21.75 -58.32 36.91
N GLN A 131 -23.07 -58.17 37.03
CA GLN A 131 -24.03 -59.15 36.50
C GLN A 131 -24.25 -59.00 34.99
N SER A 132 -24.28 -57.76 34.47
CA SER A 132 -24.49 -57.52 33.04
C SER A 132 -23.23 -57.64 32.19
N GLN A 133 -22.04 -57.58 32.81
CA GLN A 133 -20.75 -57.41 32.13
C GLN A 133 -20.70 -56.20 31.16
N LYS A 134 -21.53 -55.18 31.40
CA LYS A 134 -21.65 -53.94 30.60
C LYS A 134 -21.59 -52.70 31.47
N LYS A 135 -21.31 -51.54 30.86
CA LYS A 135 -21.36 -50.25 31.57
C LYS A 135 -22.75 -49.64 31.44
N LEU A 136 -23.18 -48.89 32.44
CA LEU A 136 -24.45 -48.16 32.37
C LEU A 136 -24.48 -47.17 31.18
N SER A 137 -23.32 -46.61 30.83
CA SER A 137 -23.13 -45.75 29.66
C SER A 137 -23.43 -46.41 28.32
N ASP A 138 -23.61 -47.74 28.27
CA ASP A 138 -23.91 -48.47 27.05
C ASP A 138 -25.43 -48.58 26.79
N PHE A 139 -26.26 -48.05 27.70
CA PHE A 139 -27.72 -48.23 27.68
C PHE A 139 -28.49 -46.90 27.56
N ALA A 140 -29.63 -46.98 26.90
CA ALA A 140 -30.69 -45.98 26.93
C ALA A 140 -31.86 -46.50 27.77
N VAL A 141 -32.65 -45.59 28.34
CA VAL A 141 -33.87 -45.89 29.10
C VAL A 141 -35.07 -45.83 28.17
N VAL A 142 -35.88 -46.88 28.19
CA VAL A 142 -37.15 -46.97 27.46
C VAL A 142 -38.29 -47.22 28.43
N LEU A 143 -39.38 -46.48 28.23
CA LEU A 143 -40.66 -46.77 28.83
C LEU A 143 -41.46 -47.65 27.87
N TYR A 144 -41.73 -48.90 28.24
CA TYR A 144 -42.37 -49.91 27.39
C TYR A 144 -43.71 -50.33 27.98
N LEU A 145 -44.77 -50.30 27.18
CA LEU A 145 -46.11 -50.75 27.54
C LEU A 145 -46.29 -52.21 27.09
N GLU A 146 -46.05 -53.14 28.01
CA GLU A 146 -46.29 -54.56 27.82
C GLU A 146 -47.80 -54.82 27.84
N SER A 147 -48.41 -55.00 26.67
CA SER A 147 -49.85 -55.13 26.49
C SER A 147 -50.19 -56.49 25.89
N TYR A 148 -50.88 -57.35 26.64
CA TYR A 148 -51.17 -58.73 26.24
C TYR A 148 -52.48 -59.22 26.84
N LEU A 149 -53.05 -60.26 26.22
CA LEU A 149 -54.16 -61.01 26.76
C LEU A 149 -53.64 -62.03 27.77
N PHE A 150 -54.12 -61.92 29.00
CA PHE A 150 -53.85 -62.89 30.05
C PHE A 150 -55.06 -63.80 30.22
N ASP A 151 -54.84 -65.09 30.01
CA ASP A 151 -55.80 -66.14 30.28
C ASP A 151 -55.42 -66.84 31.59
N PRO A 152 -56.20 -66.68 32.68
CA PRO A 152 -55.97 -67.42 33.92
C PRO A 152 -56.38 -68.88 33.71
N ASP A 153 -55.53 -69.64 33.05
CA ASP A 153 -55.77 -71.02 32.63
C ASP A 153 -55.75 -71.99 33.85
N ILE A 154 -56.78 -71.93 34.72
CA ILE A 154 -56.95 -72.83 35.87
C ILE A 154 -58.46 -73.03 36.19
N CYS A 155 -59.10 -74.00 35.52
CA CYS A 155 -60.23 -74.72 36.11
C CYS A 155 -59.75 -76.06 36.68
N THR A 156 -59.40 -76.06 37.96
CA THR A 156 -59.08 -77.27 38.74
C THR A 156 -60.06 -77.47 39.92
N GLY A 157 -61.36 -77.22 39.70
CA GLY A 157 -62.41 -77.43 40.70
C GLY A 157 -63.83 -77.24 40.15
N GLY A 158 -64.82 -77.84 40.81
CA GLY A 158 -66.21 -78.03 40.34
C GLY A 158 -67.12 -76.80 40.27
N ASP A 159 -66.62 -75.58 40.50
CA ASP A 159 -67.31 -74.32 40.23
C ASP A 159 -66.42 -73.50 39.28
N CYS A 160 -66.63 -73.70 37.99
CA CYS A 160 -65.87 -73.06 36.90
C CYS A 160 -66.68 -71.86 36.38
N ASP A 161 -66.79 -70.81 37.21
CA ASP A 161 -67.11 -69.47 36.72
C ASP A 161 -65.86 -68.99 35.96
N ASN A 162 -65.85 -69.22 34.64
CA ASN A 162 -64.75 -68.83 33.77
C ASN A 162 -64.59 -67.31 33.86
N LYS A 163 -63.56 -66.86 34.59
CA LYS A 163 -63.18 -65.45 34.63
C LYS A 163 -62.45 -65.20 33.33
N GLY A 164 -63.21 -64.77 32.32
CA GLY A 164 -62.71 -64.69 30.95
C GLY A 164 -61.41 -63.90 30.79
N GLN A 165 -60.87 -63.96 29.58
CA GLN A 165 -59.57 -63.34 29.28
C GLN A 165 -59.50 -61.87 29.72
N THR A 166 -58.38 -61.46 30.29
CA THR A 166 -58.14 -60.08 30.73
C THR A 166 -57.05 -59.44 29.88
N GLN A 167 -57.34 -58.31 29.23
CA GLN A 167 -56.31 -57.48 28.62
C GLN A 167 -55.52 -56.77 29.72
N LEU A 168 -54.23 -57.08 29.86
CA LEU A 168 -53.32 -56.43 30.80
C LEU A 168 -52.45 -55.39 30.09
N ASN A 169 -52.18 -54.27 30.75
CA ASN A 169 -51.28 -53.21 30.28
C ASN A 169 -50.27 -52.86 31.38
N GLN A 170 -49.04 -53.34 31.26
CA GLN A 170 -48.00 -53.15 32.27
C GLN A 170 -46.92 -52.22 31.76
N LEU A 171 -46.74 -51.09 32.45
CA LEU A 171 -45.71 -50.12 32.13
C LEU A 171 -44.36 -50.53 32.74
N ARG A 172 -43.37 -50.79 31.89
CA ARG A 172 -42.03 -51.24 32.24
C ARG A 172 -41.00 -50.14 31.98
N VAL A 173 -40.00 -50.04 32.85
CA VAL A 173 -38.83 -49.20 32.62
C VAL A 173 -37.65 -50.11 32.27
N LEU A 174 -37.20 -50.04 31.03
CA LEU A 174 -36.19 -50.94 30.48
C LEU A 174 -34.89 -50.19 30.18
N LEU A 175 -33.76 -50.86 30.44
CA LEU A 175 -32.45 -50.52 29.90
C LEU A 175 -32.24 -51.33 28.61
N VAL A 176 -32.14 -50.61 27.49
CA VAL A 176 -31.89 -51.16 26.17
C VAL A 176 -30.51 -50.76 25.66
N PRO A 177 -29.77 -51.64 24.98
CA PRO A 177 -28.47 -51.29 24.41
C PRO A 177 -28.57 -50.09 23.45
N LYS A 178 -27.64 -49.13 23.53
CA LYS A 178 -27.61 -47.97 22.63
C LYS A 178 -27.47 -48.36 21.16
N SER A 179 -26.83 -49.50 20.87
CA SER A 179 -26.71 -50.06 19.52
C SER A 179 -28.05 -50.51 18.91
N LEU A 180 -29.03 -50.83 19.75
CA LEU A 180 -30.42 -51.10 19.34
C LEU A 180 -31.18 -49.77 19.22
N ALA A 181 -31.06 -48.90 20.23
CA ALA A 181 -31.74 -47.61 20.28
C ALA A 181 -31.40 -46.72 19.08
N SER A 182 -30.12 -46.63 18.71
CA SER A 182 -29.64 -45.79 17.61
C SER A 182 -30.17 -46.18 16.22
N LYS A 183 -30.79 -47.35 16.09
CA LYS A 183 -31.41 -47.84 14.85
C LYS A 183 -32.91 -47.58 14.80
N GLN A 184 -33.52 -47.10 15.89
CA GLN A 184 -34.97 -46.94 15.97
C GLN A 184 -35.46 -45.69 15.23
N PRO A 185 -36.45 -45.82 14.31
CA PRO A 185 -37.01 -44.69 13.56
C PRO A 185 -37.54 -43.55 14.45
N SER A 186 -38.09 -43.87 15.62
CA SER A 186 -38.63 -42.88 16.56
C SER A 186 -37.60 -41.89 17.09
N LEU A 187 -36.36 -42.32 17.31
CA LEU A 187 -35.25 -41.44 17.75
C LEU A 187 -34.66 -40.62 16.59
N LEU A 188 -34.89 -41.07 15.36
CA LEU A 188 -34.50 -40.36 14.14
C LEU A 188 -35.55 -39.29 13.74
N SER A 189 -36.80 -39.43 14.20
CA SER A 189 -37.98 -38.71 13.68
C SER A 189 -38.15 -37.22 14.06
N ALA A 190 -37.10 -36.50 14.47
CA ALA A 190 -37.18 -35.06 14.81
C ALA A 190 -36.18 -34.22 14.01
N GLY A 191 -36.62 -33.65 12.89
CA GLY A 191 -35.92 -32.67 12.04
C GLY A 191 -34.70 -33.18 11.26
N LYS A 192 -33.71 -33.78 11.93
CA LYS A 192 -32.41 -34.12 11.33
C LYS A 192 -32.37 -35.42 10.51
N SER A 193 -33.25 -36.38 10.78
CA SER A 193 -33.22 -37.67 10.07
C SER A 193 -34.43 -37.88 9.17
N PHE A 194 -35.48 -37.05 9.27
CA PHE A 194 -36.54 -37.02 8.27
C PHE A 194 -36.02 -36.43 6.95
N PHE A 195 -35.18 -35.38 7.04
CA PHE A 195 -34.62 -34.71 5.86
C PHE A 195 -33.10 -34.83 5.81
N GLN A 196 -32.59 -35.51 4.78
CA GLN A 196 -31.18 -35.49 4.40
C GLN A 196 -30.92 -34.30 3.48
N LEU A 197 -30.92 -33.09 4.06
CA LEU A 197 -30.63 -31.85 3.34
C LEU A 197 -29.22 -31.37 3.68
N SER A 198 -28.46 -30.98 2.67
CA SER A 198 -27.11 -30.45 2.85
C SER A 198 -27.13 -28.95 2.58
N LYS A 199 -26.65 -28.14 3.52
CA LYS A 199 -26.42 -26.72 3.26
C LYS A 199 -25.44 -26.54 2.11
N LEU A 200 -25.67 -25.49 1.33
CA LEU A 200 -24.83 -25.11 0.21
C LEU A 200 -23.89 -23.97 0.60
N SER A 201 -22.80 -23.84 -0.15
CA SER A 201 -21.85 -22.74 -0.05
C SER A 201 -21.44 -22.31 -1.44
N ILE A 202 -21.15 -21.02 -1.60
CA ILE A 202 -20.69 -20.44 -2.84
C ILE A 202 -19.26 -19.95 -2.66
N GLN A 203 -18.41 -20.23 -3.65
CA GLN A 203 -17.01 -19.81 -3.59
C GLN A 203 -16.90 -18.28 -3.70
N ARG A 204 -15.98 -17.70 -2.94
CA ARG A 204 -15.56 -16.30 -3.13
C ARG A 204 -14.64 -16.23 -4.34
N LEU A 205 -14.83 -15.21 -5.18
CA LEU A 205 -13.83 -14.89 -6.20
C LEU A 205 -12.57 -14.34 -5.52
N VAL A 206 -11.44 -15.03 -5.67
CA VAL A 206 -10.14 -14.55 -5.21
C VAL A 206 -9.49 -13.77 -6.34
N LEU A 207 -9.16 -12.51 -6.09
CA LEU A 207 -8.45 -11.66 -7.04
C LEU A 207 -6.95 -11.82 -6.82
N THR A 208 -6.28 -12.47 -7.76
CA THR A 208 -4.81 -12.64 -7.74
C THR A 208 -4.17 -11.62 -8.69
N PRO A 209 -3.16 -10.86 -8.25
CA PRO A 209 -2.42 -9.96 -9.14
C PRO A 209 -1.94 -10.67 -10.42
N GLY A 210 -2.12 -10.01 -11.56
CA GLY A 210 -1.83 -10.51 -12.91
C GLY A 210 -2.87 -11.49 -13.49
N SER A 211 -3.78 -12.03 -12.69
CA SER A 211 -4.75 -13.04 -13.18
C SER A 211 -6.00 -12.41 -13.83
N ILE A 212 -6.37 -11.20 -13.40
CA ILE A 212 -7.57 -10.49 -13.86
C ILE A 212 -7.17 -9.12 -14.42
N ASP A 213 -6.79 -9.07 -15.69
CA ASP A 213 -6.32 -7.86 -16.39
C ASP A 213 -7.29 -7.33 -17.46
N SER A 214 -8.49 -7.91 -17.53
CA SER A 214 -9.51 -7.55 -18.51
C SER A 214 -10.90 -7.96 -18.05
N TYR A 215 -11.91 -7.27 -18.58
CA TYR A 215 -13.31 -7.56 -18.26
C TYR A 215 -13.69 -9.01 -18.62
N THR A 216 -13.21 -9.52 -19.74
CA THR A 216 -13.47 -10.91 -20.17
C THR A 216 -12.91 -11.93 -19.18
N LYS A 217 -11.68 -11.74 -18.67
CA LYS A 217 -11.11 -12.64 -17.66
C LYS A 217 -11.89 -12.60 -16.36
N LEU A 218 -12.29 -11.41 -15.89
CA LEU A 218 -13.15 -11.25 -14.72
C LEU A 218 -14.49 -11.98 -14.89
N ALA A 219 -15.15 -11.78 -16.03
CA ALA A 219 -16.42 -12.41 -16.34
C ALA A 219 -16.32 -13.95 -16.42
N ASN A 220 -15.24 -14.48 -16.99
CA ASN A 220 -14.98 -15.92 -17.05
C ASN A 220 -14.75 -16.50 -15.65
N ALA A 221 -14.01 -15.79 -14.79
CA ALA A 221 -13.78 -16.23 -13.41
C ALA A 221 -15.10 -16.33 -12.61
N TYR A 222 -15.99 -15.33 -12.76
CA TYR A 222 -17.35 -15.44 -12.21
C TYR A 222 -18.16 -16.58 -12.85
N GLN A 223 -18.06 -16.78 -14.16
CA GLN A 223 -18.81 -17.82 -14.87
C GLN A 223 -18.50 -19.22 -14.33
N SER A 224 -17.24 -19.53 -14.02
CA SER A 224 -16.86 -20.83 -13.43
C SER A 224 -17.55 -21.08 -12.08
N ILE A 225 -17.63 -20.05 -11.23
CA ILE A 225 -18.32 -20.13 -9.93
C ILE A 225 -19.84 -20.24 -10.12
N ILE A 226 -20.40 -19.47 -11.07
CA ILE A 226 -21.82 -19.48 -11.41
C ILE A 226 -22.27 -20.86 -11.88
N SER A 227 -21.53 -21.48 -12.81
CA SER A 227 -21.86 -22.79 -13.36
C SER A 227 -21.84 -23.88 -12.29
N SER A 228 -20.79 -23.94 -11.47
CA SER A 228 -20.66 -24.95 -10.41
C SER A 228 -21.74 -24.80 -9.34
N THR A 229 -21.99 -23.57 -8.87
CA THR A 229 -23.01 -23.29 -7.85
C THR A 229 -24.42 -23.58 -8.35
N SER A 230 -24.72 -23.23 -9.61
CA SER A 230 -26.01 -23.54 -10.24
C SER A 230 -26.28 -25.04 -10.28
N GLN A 231 -25.29 -25.86 -10.64
CA GLN A 231 -25.42 -27.33 -10.63
C GLN A 231 -25.72 -27.87 -9.23
N SER A 232 -25.03 -27.37 -8.21
CA SER A 232 -25.29 -27.76 -6.81
C SER A 232 -26.68 -27.36 -6.35
N LEU A 233 -27.15 -26.14 -6.67
CA LEU A 233 -28.51 -25.69 -6.38
C LEU A 233 -29.56 -26.57 -7.07
N GLN A 234 -29.41 -26.86 -8.37
CA GLN A 234 -30.37 -27.69 -9.11
C GLN A 234 -30.52 -29.09 -8.50
N ALA A 235 -29.40 -29.72 -8.11
CA ALA A 235 -29.39 -31.01 -7.43
C ALA A 235 -30.05 -30.93 -6.04
N ALA A 236 -29.74 -29.89 -5.28
CA ALA A 236 -30.29 -29.68 -3.94
C ALA A 236 -31.80 -29.43 -3.97
N LEU A 237 -32.31 -28.63 -4.90
CA LEU A 237 -33.75 -28.37 -5.07
C LEU A 237 -34.51 -29.64 -5.42
N LYS A 238 -34.02 -30.41 -6.40
CA LYS A 238 -34.61 -31.70 -6.78
C LYS A 238 -34.67 -32.67 -5.60
N SER A 239 -33.56 -32.81 -4.86
CA SER A 239 -33.50 -33.68 -3.67
C SER A 239 -34.48 -33.21 -2.59
N SER A 240 -34.50 -31.90 -2.31
CA SER A 240 -35.34 -31.33 -1.25
C SER A 240 -36.83 -31.56 -1.52
N TYR A 241 -37.32 -31.25 -2.73
CA TYR A 241 -38.74 -31.48 -3.05
C TYR A 241 -39.11 -32.96 -2.99
N SER A 242 -38.22 -33.87 -3.44
CA SER A 242 -38.51 -35.31 -3.37
C SER A 242 -38.74 -35.81 -1.94
N GLN A 243 -37.93 -35.33 -0.99
CA GLN A 243 -38.02 -35.70 0.43
C GLN A 243 -39.17 -34.98 1.17
N LEU A 244 -39.56 -33.80 0.69
CA LEU A 244 -40.57 -32.94 1.30
C LEU A 244 -41.89 -32.90 0.53
N SER A 245 -42.08 -33.79 -0.46
CA SER A 245 -43.24 -33.77 -1.34
C SER A 245 -44.57 -33.87 -0.58
N PHE A 246 -44.63 -34.71 0.46
CA PHE A 246 -45.79 -34.82 1.35
C PHE A 246 -46.17 -33.51 2.06
N LEU A 247 -45.21 -32.59 2.23
CA LEU A 247 -45.40 -31.30 2.88
C LEU A 247 -45.67 -30.18 1.86
N LEU A 248 -44.96 -30.22 0.74
CA LEU A 248 -44.93 -29.14 -0.24
C LEU A 248 -46.01 -29.29 -1.31
N ALA A 249 -46.48 -30.51 -1.61
CA ALA A 249 -47.36 -30.79 -2.75
C ALA A 249 -48.61 -29.89 -2.77
N ASP A 250 -49.30 -29.74 -1.65
CA ASP A 250 -50.53 -28.94 -1.57
C ASP A 250 -50.26 -27.46 -1.86
N SER A 251 -49.08 -26.96 -1.48
CA SER A 251 -48.66 -25.58 -1.77
C SER A 251 -48.37 -25.31 -3.24
N PHE A 252 -48.24 -26.35 -4.06
CA PHE A 252 -47.94 -26.28 -5.50
C PHE A 252 -48.94 -27.10 -6.34
N SER A 253 -50.20 -27.21 -5.89
CA SER A 253 -51.26 -27.91 -6.62
C SER A 253 -50.88 -29.35 -7.02
N THR A 254 -50.14 -30.04 -6.16
CA THR A 254 -49.57 -31.39 -6.34
C THR A 254 -48.52 -31.53 -7.45
N GLN A 255 -48.08 -30.43 -8.06
CA GLN A 255 -47.06 -30.42 -9.11
C GLN A 255 -45.67 -30.10 -8.53
N ASN A 256 -44.65 -30.81 -8.98
CA ASN A 256 -43.27 -30.51 -8.61
C ASN A 256 -42.77 -29.29 -9.40
N PRO A 257 -42.48 -28.15 -8.76
CA PRO A 257 -42.04 -26.94 -9.46
C PRO A 257 -40.55 -26.96 -9.83
N THR A 258 -39.77 -27.88 -9.23
CA THR A 258 -38.30 -27.90 -9.38
C THR A 258 -37.78 -28.13 -10.81
N PRO A 259 -38.45 -28.86 -11.72
CA PRO A 259 -38.01 -28.99 -13.11
C PRO A 259 -37.99 -27.65 -13.86
N GLU A 260 -39.04 -26.84 -13.72
CA GLU A 260 -39.14 -25.51 -14.36
C GLU A 260 -38.13 -24.53 -13.76
N TRP A 261 -38.00 -24.54 -12.43
CA TRP A 261 -36.99 -23.75 -11.73
C TRP A 261 -35.57 -24.12 -12.16
N ASN A 262 -35.27 -25.42 -12.28
CA ASN A 262 -33.95 -25.88 -12.71
C ASN A 262 -33.66 -25.50 -14.17
N GLN A 263 -34.66 -25.57 -15.05
CA GLN A 263 -34.53 -25.10 -16.43
C GLN A 263 -34.21 -23.60 -16.49
N LYS A 264 -34.98 -22.77 -15.77
CA LYS A 264 -34.75 -21.32 -15.73
C LYS A 264 -33.40 -20.99 -15.09
N LEU A 265 -33.06 -21.61 -13.97
CA LEU A 265 -31.76 -21.44 -13.29
C LEU A 265 -30.59 -21.84 -14.20
N GLY A 266 -30.73 -22.93 -14.97
CA GLY A 266 -29.76 -23.35 -15.97
C GLY A 266 -29.58 -22.32 -17.10
N GLN A 267 -30.67 -21.73 -17.60
CA GLN A 267 -30.63 -20.66 -18.61
C GLN A 267 -29.96 -19.39 -18.07
N LEU A 268 -30.31 -18.96 -16.86
CA LEU A 268 -29.75 -17.77 -16.23
C LEU A 268 -28.24 -17.92 -15.96
N ALA A 269 -27.82 -19.10 -15.50
CA ALA A 269 -26.43 -19.43 -15.22
C ALA A 269 -25.60 -19.67 -16.50
N GLY A 270 -26.21 -20.20 -17.55
CA GLY A 270 -25.55 -20.57 -18.81
C GLY A 270 -25.38 -19.44 -19.82
N ALA A 271 -25.77 -18.20 -19.48
CA ALA A 271 -25.64 -17.06 -20.39
C ALA A 271 -24.17 -16.85 -20.83
N THR A 272 -23.91 -16.73 -22.13
CA THR A 272 -22.55 -16.57 -22.67
C THR A 272 -22.06 -15.12 -22.67
N THR A 273 -22.93 -14.16 -22.36
CA THR A 273 -22.60 -12.74 -22.37
C THR A 273 -21.68 -12.36 -21.20
N THR A 274 -20.73 -11.44 -21.45
CA THR A 274 -19.85 -10.86 -20.43
C THR A 274 -20.62 -9.96 -19.46
N ALA A 275 -21.72 -9.34 -19.92
CA ALA A 275 -22.52 -8.40 -19.15
C ALA A 275 -23.29 -9.05 -17.99
N GLY A 276 -23.29 -8.39 -16.83
CA GLY A 276 -24.12 -8.77 -15.68
C GLY A 276 -23.68 -10.06 -14.97
N LYS A 277 -22.41 -10.47 -15.09
CA LYS A 277 -21.88 -11.62 -14.34
C LYS A 277 -21.88 -11.39 -12.83
N GLN A 278 -21.60 -10.17 -12.37
CA GLN A 278 -21.64 -9.84 -10.95
C GLN A 278 -23.04 -9.94 -10.36
N TYR A 279 -24.05 -9.40 -11.05
CA TYR A 279 -25.44 -9.56 -10.63
C TYR A 279 -25.88 -11.03 -10.63
N ARG A 280 -25.45 -11.85 -11.60
CA ARG A 280 -25.69 -13.30 -11.58
C ARG A 280 -25.01 -14.01 -10.41
N TYR A 281 -23.77 -13.63 -10.11
CA TYR A 281 -23.05 -14.15 -8.95
C TYR A 281 -23.76 -13.76 -7.64
N ALA A 282 -24.18 -12.50 -7.50
CA ALA A 282 -24.93 -12.00 -6.34
C ALA A 282 -26.30 -12.71 -6.20
N PHE A 283 -27.03 -12.89 -7.30
CA PHE A 283 -28.25 -13.69 -7.35
C PHE A 283 -28.05 -15.13 -6.84
N LEU A 284 -26.95 -15.80 -7.22
CA LEU A 284 -26.65 -17.14 -6.70
C LEU A 284 -26.28 -17.12 -5.21
N LYS A 285 -25.62 -16.06 -4.71
CA LYS A 285 -25.42 -15.88 -3.27
C LYS A 285 -26.77 -15.78 -2.54
N ASP A 286 -27.71 -15.00 -3.07
CA ASP A 286 -29.05 -14.87 -2.52
C ASP A 286 -29.81 -16.21 -2.53
N LEU A 287 -29.74 -16.97 -3.63
CA LEU A 287 -30.36 -18.30 -3.71
C LEU A 287 -29.75 -19.31 -2.74
N VAL A 288 -28.42 -19.35 -2.62
CA VAL A 288 -27.74 -20.22 -1.65
C VAL A 288 -28.16 -19.87 -0.22
N GLN A 289 -28.26 -18.57 0.10
CA GLN A 289 -28.74 -18.13 1.40
C GLN A 289 -30.23 -18.50 1.61
N ALA A 290 -31.08 -18.25 0.62
CA ALA A 290 -32.50 -18.60 0.69
C ALA A 290 -32.72 -20.12 0.89
N TYR A 291 -31.93 -20.94 0.19
CA TYR A 291 -31.94 -22.38 0.35
C TYR A 291 -31.48 -22.80 1.75
N ASN A 292 -30.40 -22.22 2.26
CA ASN A 292 -29.91 -22.53 3.60
C ASN A 292 -30.89 -22.12 4.70
N GLU A 293 -31.58 -20.98 4.56
CA GLU A 293 -32.65 -20.56 5.47
C GLU A 293 -33.83 -21.55 5.43
N PHE A 294 -34.21 -22.04 4.24
CA PHE A 294 -35.20 -23.09 4.09
C PHE A 294 -34.77 -24.40 4.77
N VAL A 295 -33.53 -24.84 4.57
CA VAL A 295 -32.97 -26.03 5.23
C VAL A 295 -32.99 -25.87 6.77
N ASP A 296 -32.61 -24.70 7.28
CA ASP A 296 -32.68 -24.40 8.71
C ASP A 296 -34.11 -24.47 9.25
N SER A 297 -35.09 -23.96 8.50
CA SER A 297 -36.51 -24.07 8.88
C SER A 297 -36.99 -25.52 8.89
N CYS A 298 -36.53 -26.38 7.97
CA CYS A 298 -36.87 -27.80 7.95
C CYS A 298 -36.37 -28.51 9.22
N TYR A 299 -35.19 -28.16 9.73
CA TYR A 299 -34.67 -28.72 10.97
C TYR A 299 -35.41 -28.26 12.23
N GLN A 300 -36.15 -27.16 12.14
CA GLN A 300 -37.02 -26.67 13.22
C GLN A 300 -38.42 -27.31 13.17
N LEU A 301 -38.78 -27.99 12.08
CA LEU A 301 -40.03 -28.75 11.97
C LEU A 301 -39.95 -30.04 12.81
N ASN A 302 -40.49 -29.98 14.03
CA ASN A 302 -40.86 -31.16 14.82
C ASN A 302 -42.38 -31.34 14.75
N VAL A 303 -42.92 -31.38 13.53
CA VAL A 303 -44.35 -31.54 13.28
C VAL A 303 -44.59 -32.74 12.36
N ALA A 304 -45.62 -33.53 12.65
CA ALA A 304 -46.04 -34.64 11.80
C ALA A 304 -47.57 -34.66 11.70
N CYS A 305 -48.08 -34.66 10.47
CA CYS A 305 -49.49 -34.93 10.20
C CYS A 305 -49.66 -36.43 9.96
N LEU A 306 -50.49 -37.11 10.76
CA LEU A 306 -50.74 -38.56 10.67
C LEU A 306 -49.42 -39.38 10.71
N PRO A 307 -48.67 -39.36 11.82
CA PRO A 307 -47.41 -40.09 11.92
C PRO A 307 -47.60 -41.59 11.75
N ASP A 308 -46.59 -42.28 11.18
CA ASP A 308 -46.59 -43.73 11.05
C ASP A 308 -46.67 -44.38 12.44
N ILE A 309 -47.65 -45.28 12.59
CA ILE A 309 -47.94 -46.00 13.83
C ILE A 309 -46.74 -46.85 14.27
N ASN A 310 -45.91 -47.30 13.33
CA ASN A 310 -44.80 -48.22 13.60
C ASN A 310 -43.53 -47.54 14.16
N LEU A 311 -43.51 -46.22 14.31
CA LEU A 311 -42.31 -45.51 14.80
C LEU A 311 -41.93 -45.92 16.24
N SER A 312 -42.90 -45.88 17.16
CA SER A 312 -42.77 -46.28 18.56
C SER A 312 -44.13 -46.69 19.13
N PRO A 313 -44.74 -47.79 18.65
CA PRO A 313 -46.17 -48.08 18.89
C PRO A 313 -46.49 -48.35 20.37
N LYS A 314 -45.59 -49.02 21.09
CA LYS A 314 -45.78 -49.41 22.50
C LYS A 314 -44.62 -48.97 23.40
N HIS A 315 -43.77 -48.06 22.95
CA HIS A 315 -42.62 -47.62 23.73
C HIS A 315 -42.31 -46.14 23.54
N LEU A 316 -41.54 -45.57 24.47
CA LEU A 316 -40.94 -44.25 24.36
C LEU A 316 -39.49 -44.31 24.84
N PHE A 317 -38.58 -43.75 24.04
CA PHE A 317 -37.20 -43.53 24.46
C PHE A 317 -37.11 -42.29 25.35
N ILE A 318 -36.66 -42.47 26.58
CA ILE A 318 -36.71 -41.44 27.61
C ILE A 318 -35.40 -40.68 27.74
N GLY A 319 -34.28 -41.35 27.47
CA GLY A 319 -32.96 -40.73 27.45
C GLY A 319 -31.82 -41.71 27.67
N ASP A 320 -30.61 -41.18 27.68
CA ASP A 320 -29.39 -41.88 28.02
C ASP A 320 -29.38 -42.26 29.52
N ALA A 321 -29.07 -43.52 29.82
CA ALA A 321 -29.12 -44.02 31.20
C ALA A 321 -28.01 -43.46 32.11
N ALA A 322 -26.93 -42.94 31.54
CA ALA A 322 -25.77 -42.46 32.29
C ALA A 322 -25.50 -40.95 32.15
N ALA A 323 -26.33 -40.21 31.40
CA ALA A 323 -26.01 -38.84 31.08
C ALA A 323 -26.43 -37.85 32.18
N GLN A 324 -25.56 -36.90 32.46
CA GLN A 324 -25.89 -35.68 33.21
C GLN A 324 -25.89 -34.54 32.19
N ILE A 325 -27.06 -34.26 31.62
CA ILE A 325 -27.16 -33.33 30.49
C ILE A 325 -27.87 -32.06 30.97
N GLU A 326 -27.12 -30.98 31.12
CA GLU A 326 -27.69 -29.65 31.38
C GLU A 326 -27.89 -28.85 30.07
N ASP A 327 -27.11 -29.10 29.00
CA ASP A 327 -27.12 -28.21 27.80
C ASP A 327 -27.15 -28.88 26.41
N LYS A 328 -27.18 -30.21 26.27
CA LYS A 328 -27.22 -30.90 24.95
C LYS A 328 -28.55 -31.62 24.70
N LYS A 329 -28.99 -31.69 23.44
CA LYS A 329 -30.13 -32.54 23.08
C LYS A 329 -29.72 -34.01 23.24
N ASP A 330 -30.38 -34.74 24.13
CA ASP A 330 -30.13 -36.17 24.33
C ASP A 330 -30.53 -36.96 23.07
N PRO A 331 -29.60 -37.62 22.37
CA PRO A 331 -29.90 -38.38 21.15
C PRO A 331 -30.74 -39.63 21.40
N PHE A 332 -30.85 -40.08 22.66
CA PHE A 332 -31.66 -41.22 23.07
C PHE A 332 -32.97 -40.80 23.74
N ARG A 333 -33.35 -39.52 23.63
CA ARG A 333 -34.65 -39.02 24.10
C ARG A 333 -35.57 -38.73 22.92
N GLN A 334 -36.72 -39.39 22.90
CA GLN A 334 -37.79 -39.12 21.96
C GLN A 334 -38.54 -37.86 22.38
N HIS A 335 -38.28 -36.79 21.63
CA HIS A 335 -38.92 -35.50 21.82
C HIS A 335 -40.37 -35.54 21.30
N PHE A 336 -41.20 -34.64 21.82
CA PHE A 336 -42.56 -34.51 21.31
C PHE A 336 -42.55 -34.02 19.86
N VAL A 337 -43.34 -34.68 19.03
CA VAL A 337 -43.63 -34.30 17.65
C VAL A 337 -45.09 -33.89 17.61
N GLU A 338 -45.33 -32.60 17.39
CA GLU A 338 -46.65 -31.99 17.44
C GLU A 338 -47.43 -32.20 16.14
N THR A 339 -48.75 -32.10 16.22
CA THR A 339 -49.59 -31.98 15.04
C THR A 339 -49.53 -30.53 14.52
N PRO A 340 -49.54 -30.29 13.19
CA PRO A 340 -49.39 -28.96 12.61
C PRO A 340 -50.49 -27.94 12.97
N PHE A 341 -51.55 -28.34 13.67
CA PHE A 341 -52.68 -27.49 14.02
C PHE A 341 -52.41 -26.58 15.23
N GLN A 342 -51.41 -26.90 16.07
CA GLN A 342 -51.01 -26.04 17.19
C GLN A 342 -50.31 -24.77 16.68
N SER A 343 -50.42 -23.65 17.42
CA SER A 343 -50.01 -22.33 16.91
C SER A 343 -48.52 -22.24 16.52
N ASP A 344 -47.63 -22.80 17.33
CA ASP A 344 -46.18 -22.81 17.08
C ASP A 344 -45.82 -23.75 15.90
N GLY A 345 -46.37 -24.96 15.90
CA GLY A 345 -46.22 -25.90 14.78
C GLY A 345 -46.74 -25.33 13.45
N LYS A 346 -47.85 -24.60 13.48
CA LYS A 346 -48.43 -23.93 12.31
C LYS A 346 -47.53 -22.83 11.77
N GLU A 347 -47.00 -21.96 12.62
CA GLU A 347 -46.09 -20.88 12.20
C GLU A 347 -44.81 -21.45 11.60
N LYS A 348 -44.20 -22.46 12.24
CA LYS A 348 -42.99 -23.15 11.72
C LYS A 348 -43.24 -23.78 10.37
N LEU A 349 -44.39 -24.43 10.19
CA LEU A 349 -44.81 -24.99 8.90
C LEU A 349 -44.98 -23.89 7.85
N GLN A 350 -45.71 -22.83 8.16
CA GLN A 350 -45.92 -21.70 7.25
C GLN A 350 -44.59 -21.06 6.84
N ARG A 351 -43.65 -20.88 7.78
CA ARG A 351 -42.31 -20.36 7.49
C ARG A 351 -41.54 -21.29 6.56
N CYS A 352 -41.56 -22.61 6.79
CA CYS A 352 -40.89 -23.56 5.89
C CYS A 352 -41.47 -23.51 4.46
N LEU A 353 -42.81 -23.53 4.33
CA LEU A 353 -43.49 -23.40 3.04
C LEU A 353 -43.16 -22.07 2.34
N PHE A 354 -43.17 -20.98 3.10
CA PHE A 354 -42.82 -19.64 2.61
C PHE A 354 -41.40 -19.60 2.06
N LEU A 355 -40.42 -20.11 2.81
CA LEU A 355 -39.02 -20.06 2.42
C LEU A 355 -38.75 -20.90 1.16
N PHE A 356 -39.45 -22.02 0.97
CA PHE A 356 -39.38 -22.78 -0.27
C PHE A 356 -40.01 -22.02 -1.46
N LYS A 357 -41.18 -21.40 -1.27
CA LYS A 357 -41.83 -20.55 -2.28
C LYS A 357 -40.97 -19.35 -2.68
N ARG A 358 -40.26 -18.75 -1.71
CA ARG A 358 -39.33 -17.64 -1.97
C ARG A 358 -38.23 -18.04 -2.93
N ILE A 359 -37.69 -19.26 -2.84
CA ILE A 359 -36.66 -19.74 -3.79
C ILE A 359 -37.19 -19.70 -5.23
N GLY A 360 -38.40 -20.21 -5.45
CA GLY A 360 -39.07 -20.13 -6.76
C GLY A 360 -39.26 -18.69 -7.23
N ALA A 361 -39.80 -17.84 -6.36
CA ALA A 361 -40.01 -16.42 -6.67
C ALA A 361 -38.71 -15.70 -7.04
N LEU A 362 -37.59 -15.99 -6.37
CA LEU A 362 -36.27 -15.45 -6.72
C LEU A 362 -35.83 -15.91 -8.12
N ILE A 363 -35.95 -17.19 -8.44
CA ILE A 363 -35.57 -17.74 -9.76
C ILE A 363 -36.44 -17.12 -10.87
N GLU A 364 -37.74 -16.99 -10.62
CA GLU A 364 -38.71 -16.51 -11.59
C GLU A 364 -38.61 -15.01 -11.85
N SER A 365 -38.30 -14.22 -10.83
CA SER A 365 -38.17 -12.76 -10.93
C SER A 365 -36.80 -12.27 -11.39
N ALA A 366 -35.80 -13.16 -11.50
CA ALA A 366 -34.44 -12.76 -11.87
C ALA A 366 -34.37 -12.18 -13.29
N ASP A 367 -33.85 -10.96 -13.39
CA ASP A 367 -33.71 -10.17 -14.61
C ASP A 367 -32.41 -9.36 -14.57
N PHE A 368 -31.48 -9.73 -15.46
CA PHE A 368 -30.13 -9.15 -15.53
C PHE A 368 -29.97 -8.11 -16.65
N THR A 369 -31.07 -7.55 -17.14
CA THR A 369 -31.02 -6.40 -18.06
C THR A 369 -30.34 -5.20 -17.40
N ASN A 370 -29.55 -4.45 -18.19
CA ASN A 370 -28.87 -3.27 -17.67
C ASN A 370 -29.91 -2.23 -17.26
N ARG A 371 -29.73 -1.64 -16.08
CA ARG A 371 -30.58 -0.57 -15.55
C ARG A 371 -29.89 0.78 -15.77
N GLU A 372 -30.66 1.79 -16.17
CA GLU A 372 -30.11 3.12 -16.50
C GLU A 372 -30.00 4.04 -15.29
N ASP A 373 -30.85 3.87 -14.27
CA ASP A 373 -30.84 4.73 -13.09
C ASP A 373 -29.79 4.27 -12.07
N LEU A 374 -28.88 5.16 -11.72
CA LEU A 374 -27.96 4.90 -10.62
C LEU A 374 -28.68 5.15 -9.29
N LYS A 375 -28.71 4.15 -8.40
CA LYS A 375 -29.35 4.27 -7.08
C LYS A 375 -28.48 3.75 -5.95
N ILE A 376 -28.62 4.39 -4.78
CA ILE A 376 -28.04 3.95 -3.52
C ILE A 376 -29.19 3.59 -2.57
N THR A 377 -29.25 2.33 -2.14
CA THR A 377 -30.33 1.80 -1.29
C THR A 377 -29.76 1.28 0.02
N PRO A 378 -30.18 1.80 1.19
CA PRO A 378 -29.77 1.26 2.49
C PRO A 378 -30.20 -0.19 2.66
N SER A 379 -29.32 -1.02 3.25
CA SER A 379 -29.55 -2.44 3.46
C SER A 379 -28.69 -2.94 4.62
N THR A 380 -28.81 -4.23 4.93
CA THR A 380 -27.96 -4.95 5.88
C THR A 380 -27.13 -6.03 5.20
N LEU A 381 -25.93 -6.33 5.71
CA LEU A 381 -25.06 -7.39 5.17
C LEU A 381 -25.17 -8.71 5.97
N HIS A 382 -25.14 -8.66 7.31
CA HIS A 382 -25.01 -9.85 8.17
C HIS A 382 -26.34 -10.36 8.76
N THR A 383 -27.40 -10.39 7.95
CA THR A 383 -28.75 -10.81 8.37
C THR A 383 -29.35 -11.86 7.44
N CYS A 384 -30.49 -12.43 7.84
CA CYS A 384 -31.35 -13.19 6.94
C CYS A 384 -31.72 -12.38 5.69
N LEU A 385 -31.95 -13.08 4.57
CA LEU A 385 -32.18 -12.47 3.26
C LEU A 385 -33.38 -11.53 3.28
N GLY A 386 -34.47 -11.93 3.95
CA GLY A 386 -35.70 -11.13 4.04
C GLY A 386 -35.55 -9.79 4.77
N ASN A 387 -34.44 -9.54 5.48
CA ASN A 387 -34.17 -8.26 6.12
C ASN A 387 -33.36 -7.31 5.24
N ARG A 388 -32.82 -7.79 4.12
CA ARG A 388 -32.05 -6.98 3.18
C ARG A 388 -32.97 -6.24 2.22
N ALA A 389 -32.47 -5.18 1.60
CA ALA A 389 -33.17 -4.53 0.51
C ALA A 389 -33.19 -5.42 -0.75
N ILE A 390 -34.27 -5.38 -1.53
CA ILE A 390 -34.39 -6.19 -2.76
C ILE A 390 -33.46 -5.61 -3.85
N PRO A 391 -32.55 -6.43 -4.41
CA PRO A 391 -31.64 -6.03 -5.49
C PRO A 391 -32.32 -5.59 -6.80
N ALA A 392 -31.58 -4.81 -7.59
CA ALA A 392 -32.02 -4.32 -8.91
C ALA A 392 -32.23 -5.42 -9.98
N TYR A 393 -31.60 -6.59 -9.78
CA TYR A 393 -31.70 -7.74 -10.69
C TYR A 393 -32.91 -8.64 -10.44
N TYR A 394 -33.88 -8.18 -9.64
CA TYR A 394 -35.17 -8.83 -9.48
C TYR A 394 -36.31 -7.94 -9.99
N GLN A 395 -37.34 -8.56 -10.56
CA GLN A 395 -38.63 -7.93 -10.81
C GLN A 395 -39.49 -8.07 -9.56
N VAL A 396 -39.85 -6.94 -8.94
CA VAL A 396 -40.62 -6.93 -7.69
C VAL A 396 -42.12 -7.06 -7.95
N MET A 397 -42.62 -6.43 -9.01
CA MET A 397 -44.00 -6.51 -9.48
C MET A 397 -44.08 -7.49 -10.66
N GLY A 398 -44.87 -8.56 -10.53
CA GLY A 398 -45.04 -9.57 -11.57
C GLY A 398 -45.65 -10.87 -11.01
N ASP A 399 -45.84 -11.86 -11.88
CA ASP A 399 -46.51 -13.13 -11.55
C ASP A 399 -45.82 -13.91 -10.41
N ALA A 400 -44.50 -13.75 -10.27
CA ALA A 400 -43.72 -14.36 -9.19
C ALA A 400 -44.08 -13.78 -7.81
N GLN A 401 -44.68 -12.59 -7.74
CA GLN A 401 -45.01 -11.85 -6.52
C GLN A 401 -43.86 -11.84 -5.51
N LEU A 402 -42.66 -11.44 -5.96
CA LEU A 402 -41.46 -11.52 -5.11
C LEU A 402 -41.60 -10.70 -3.84
N LEU A 403 -42.23 -9.52 -3.92
CA LEU A 403 -42.42 -8.63 -2.78
C LEU A 403 -43.12 -9.33 -1.60
N GLU A 404 -44.21 -10.03 -1.88
CA GLU A 404 -44.99 -10.81 -0.91
C GLU A 404 -44.23 -12.03 -0.36
N LYS A 405 -43.16 -12.46 -1.04
CA LYS A 405 -42.38 -13.67 -0.72
C LYS A 405 -40.97 -13.35 -0.24
N TRP A 406 -40.60 -12.09 -0.03
CA TRP A 406 -39.24 -11.70 0.35
C TRP A 406 -38.97 -11.94 1.84
N SER A 407 -39.84 -11.44 2.71
CA SER A 407 -39.70 -11.45 4.18
C SER A 407 -40.91 -12.08 4.85
N PHE A 408 -40.73 -13.23 5.50
CA PHE A 408 -41.83 -13.91 6.18
C PHE A 408 -42.47 -13.02 7.24
N GLU A 409 -41.66 -12.33 8.04
CA GLU A 409 -42.10 -11.49 9.15
C GLU A 409 -42.91 -10.28 8.67
N ARG A 410 -42.51 -9.65 7.56
CA ARG A 410 -43.24 -8.50 7.01
C ARG A 410 -44.51 -8.93 6.30
N THR A 411 -44.49 -10.05 5.59
CA THR A 411 -45.69 -10.60 4.94
C THR A 411 -46.76 -10.99 5.96
N GLN A 412 -46.37 -11.56 7.11
CA GLN A 412 -47.33 -11.86 8.19
C GLN A 412 -47.98 -10.61 8.81
N ARG A 413 -47.43 -9.41 8.58
CA ARG A 413 -47.90 -8.14 9.14
C ARG A 413 -48.48 -7.20 8.08
N ASP A 414 -48.59 -7.64 6.83
CA ASP A 414 -48.97 -6.81 5.68
C ASP A 414 -48.06 -5.55 5.52
N GLU A 415 -46.75 -5.71 5.83
CA GLU A 415 -45.75 -4.65 5.82
C GLU A 415 -44.81 -4.72 4.59
N GLU A 416 -45.17 -5.42 3.52
CA GLU A 416 -44.29 -5.65 2.37
C GLU A 416 -43.99 -4.37 1.59
N LEU A 417 -44.93 -3.42 1.58
CA LEU A 417 -44.74 -2.09 0.98
C LEU A 417 -43.67 -1.24 1.68
N SER A 418 -43.22 -1.65 2.86
CA SER A 418 -42.12 -1.01 3.61
C SER A 418 -40.73 -1.57 3.29
N ILE A 419 -40.65 -2.65 2.50
CA ILE A 419 -39.37 -3.25 2.11
C ILE A 419 -38.62 -2.26 1.21
N TYR A 420 -37.34 -2.00 1.50
CA TYR A 420 -36.49 -1.19 0.65
C TYR A 420 -36.05 -1.96 -0.58
N SER A 421 -35.99 -1.30 -1.73
CA SER A 421 -35.44 -1.89 -2.95
C SER A 421 -35.03 -0.83 -3.95
N TYR A 422 -34.24 -1.24 -4.95
CA TYR A 422 -33.98 -0.42 -6.12
C TYR A 422 -35.29 -0.02 -6.86
N HIS A 423 -36.31 -0.86 -6.80
CA HIS A 423 -37.61 -0.73 -7.48
C HIS A 423 -38.73 -0.15 -6.59
N ALA A 424 -38.38 0.42 -5.43
CA ALA A 424 -39.32 0.98 -4.46
C ALA A 424 -40.46 1.84 -5.04
N PRO A 425 -40.22 2.70 -6.06
CA PRO A 425 -41.30 3.50 -6.67
C PRO A 425 -42.44 2.68 -7.30
N GLU A 426 -42.19 1.41 -7.69
CA GLU A 426 -43.16 0.55 -8.39
C GLU A 426 -44.29 0.05 -7.49
N TYR A 427 -44.04 -0.11 -6.17
CA TYR A 427 -45.01 -0.71 -5.24
C TYR A 427 -45.35 0.17 -4.04
N SER A 428 -44.43 1.03 -3.58
CA SER A 428 -44.64 1.80 -2.35
C SER A 428 -44.93 3.25 -2.66
N GLN A 429 -45.83 3.88 -1.87
CA GLN A 429 -46.05 5.33 -1.85
C GLN A 429 -45.40 5.99 -0.62
N LEU A 430 -44.78 5.21 0.27
CA LEU A 430 -44.18 5.69 1.50
C LEU A 430 -42.91 6.51 1.18
N PRO A 431 -42.82 7.78 1.63
CA PRO A 431 -41.65 8.64 1.39
C PRO A 431 -40.33 8.02 1.87
N GLU A 432 -40.33 7.38 3.03
CA GLU A 432 -39.18 6.73 3.64
C GLU A 432 -38.69 5.48 2.87
N VAL A 433 -39.53 4.91 2.01
CA VAL A 433 -39.17 3.78 1.13
C VAL A 433 -38.70 4.27 -0.23
N ARG A 434 -39.32 5.33 -0.76
CA ARG A 434 -38.96 5.93 -2.06
C ARG A 434 -37.70 6.78 -2.02
N SER A 435 -37.42 7.41 -0.89
CA SER A 435 -36.27 8.30 -0.70
C SER A 435 -35.57 8.00 0.62
N PRO A 436 -35.07 6.75 0.82
CA PRO A 436 -34.61 6.27 2.12
C PRO A 436 -33.37 7.01 2.65
N LEU A 437 -32.57 7.63 1.76
CA LEU A 437 -31.37 8.38 2.14
C LEU A 437 -31.67 9.70 2.88
N SER A 438 -32.93 10.16 2.88
CA SER A 438 -33.37 11.35 3.62
C SER A 438 -33.81 11.04 5.06
N TYR A 439 -33.78 9.77 5.47
CA TYR A 439 -34.29 9.28 6.76
C TYR A 439 -33.16 8.69 7.62
N ASP A 440 -33.49 8.14 8.80
CA ASP A 440 -32.51 7.57 9.72
C ASP A 440 -31.80 6.34 9.11
N LEU A 441 -30.47 6.45 8.98
CA LEU A 441 -29.61 5.43 8.41
C LEU A 441 -28.89 4.56 9.46
N THR A 442 -29.14 4.76 10.77
CA THR A 442 -28.41 4.08 11.86
C THR A 442 -28.62 2.57 11.87
N ALA A 443 -29.79 2.09 11.43
CA ALA A 443 -30.13 0.67 11.37
C ALA A 443 -29.43 -0.09 10.23
N TYR A 444 -28.75 0.60 9.32
CA TYR A 444 -28.18 0.02 8.10
C TYR A 444 -26.64 0.03 8.14
N ASP A 445 -26.05 -1.15 7.98
CA ASP A 445 -24.59 -1.35 7.92
C ASP A 445 -24.07 -1.47 6.48
N HIS A 446 -24.94 -1.38 5.48
CA HIS A 446 -24.60 -1.54 4.08
C HIS A 446 -25.40 -0.59 3.17
N PHE A 447 -24.74 -0.11 2.12
CA PHE A 447 -25.37 0.68 1.06
C PHE A 447 -25.22 -0.07 -0.25
N ARG A 448 -26.34 -0.59 -0.77
CA ARG A 448 -26.37 -1.17 -2.12
C ARG A 448 -26.20 -0.05 -3.13
N ILE A 449 -25.32 -0.26 -4.10
CA ILE A 449 -25.07 0.69 -5.18
C ILE A 449 -25.27 -0.06 -6.48
N GLU A 450 -26.29 0.34 -7.24
CA GLU A 450 -26.77 -0.42 -8.39
C GLU A 450 -27.10 0.54 -9.56
N GLY A 451 -27.10 -0.01 -10.77
CA GLY A 451 -27.35 0.75 -12.02
C GLY A 451 -26.11 1.38 -12.66
N HIS A 452 -24.95 1.32 -12.01
CA HIS A 452 -23.66 1.83 -12.54
C HIS A 452 -23.05 0.94 -13.62
N LEU A 453 -23.32 -0.37 -13.61
CA LEU A 453 -22.68 -1.32 -14.54
C LEU A 453 -23.00 -0.99 -16.00
N GLY A 454 -21.94 -0.91 -16.80
CA GLY A 454 -22.06 -0.58 -18.20
C GLY A 454 -22.34 0.90 -18.46
N GLN A 455 -22.32 1.82 -17.49
CA GLN A 455 -22.39 3.26 -17.76
C GLN A 455 -21.02 3.85 -18.11
N PRO A 456 -20.93 5.05 -18.74
CA PRO A 456 -19.68 5.80 -18.84
C PRO A 456 -19.09 6.05 -17.44
N PHE A 457 -17.84 5.64 -17.20
CA PHE A 457 -17.34 5.56 -15.82
C PHE A 457 -17.23 6.92 -15.14
N ARG A 458 -16.88 7.99 -15.88
CA ARG A 458 -16.81 9.35 -15.35
C ARG A 458 -18.18 9.84 -14.89
N THR A 459 -19.21 9.66 -15.73
CA THR A 459 -20.59 10.03 -15.41
C THR A 459 -21.09 9.29 -14.17
N ALA A 460 -20.87 7.96 -14.11
CA ALA A 460 -21.25 7.16 -12.95
C ALA A 460 -20.51 7.61 -11.66
N PHE A 461 -19.20 7.85 -11.76
CA PHE A 461 -18.38 8.32 -10.65
C PHE A 461 -18.81 9.69 -10.13
N ASP A 462 -19.01 10.67 -11.01
CA ASP A 462 -19.43 12.03 -10.64
C ASP A 462 -20.86 12.04 -10.05
N THR A 463 -21.75 11.21 -10.59
CA THR A 463 -23.10 11.02 -10.07
C THR A 463 -23.06 10.42 -8.66
N LEU A 464 -22.28 9.36 -8.44
CA LEU A 464 -22.10 8.74 -7.13
C LEU A 464 -21.52 9.71 -6.11
N GLN A 465 -20.46 10.45 -6.47
CA GLN A 465 -19.89 11.47 -5.61
C GLN A 465 -20.92 12.54 -5.23
N SER A 466 -21.73 12.98 -6.19
CA SER A 466 -22.78 13.98 -5.96
C SER A 466 -23.85 13.45 -5.00
N MET A 467 -24.30 12.21 -5.18
CA MET A 467 -25.27 11.56 -4.30
C MET A 467 -24.74 11.37 -2.88
N ILE A 468 -23.48 10.92 -2.74
CA ILE A 468 -22.81 10.72 -1.46
C ILE A 468 -22.71 12.04 -0.69
N ARG A 469 -22.29 13.12 -1.35
CA ARG A 469 -22.19 14.46 -0.74
C ARG A 469 -23.56 15.04 -0.39
N ALA A 470 -24.55 14.90 -1.26
CA ALA A 470 -25.89 15.43 -1.05
C ALA A 470 -26.60 14.80 0.15
N HIS A 471 -26.33 13.52 0.44
CA HIS A 471 -26.98 12.78 1.53
C HIS A 471 -26.05 12.51 2.72
N ASN A 472 -24.84 13.11 2.75
CA ASN A 472 -23.83 12.89 3.80
C ASN A 472 -23.54 11.42 4.09
N LEU A 473 -23.43 10.59 3.04
CA LEU A 473 -23.25 9.16 3.23
C LEU A 473 -21.84 8.83 3.72
N PRO A 474 -21.68 7.95 4.72
CA PRO A 474 -20.39 7.59 5.30
C PRO A 474 -19.67 6.54 4.44
N ILE A 475 -19.52 6.78 3.13
CA ILE A 475 -18.87 5.88 2.17
C ILE A 475 -18.01 6.68 1.20
N LYS A 476 -16.93 6.08 0.68
CA LYS A 476 -16.09 6.66 -0.38
C LYS A 476 -16.33 5.93 -1.70
N VAL A 477 -16.19 6.62 -2.83
CA VAL A 477 -16.17 6.01 -4.16
C VAL A 477 -14.79 6.14 -4.79
N LEU A 478 -14.33 5.08 -5.45
CA LEU A 478 -12.99 4.95 -6.02
C LEU A 478 -13.04 4.43 -7.46
N PRO A 479 -12.43 5.11 -8.43
CA PRO A 479 -12.32 4.60 -9.78
C PRO A 479 -11.03 3.77 -9.91
N ILE A 480 -11.13 2.49 -10.30
CA ILE A 480 -9.96 1.63 -10.51
C ILE A 480 -10.04 1.00 -11.91
N MET A 481 -8.94 1.04 -12.65
CA MET A 481 -8.85 0.52 -14.00
C MET A 481 -8.56 -0.98 -13.99
N ILE A 482 -9.27 -1.77 -14.79
CA ILE A 482 -9.06 -3.22 -14.84
C ILE A 482 -7.81 -3.64 -15.66
N GLU A 483 -7.43 -2.86 -16.68
CA GLU A 483 -6.29 -3.17 -17.54
C GLU A 483 -4.92 -2.79 -16.93
N THR A 484 -3.85 -3.23 -17.59
CA THR A 484 -2.45 -3.03 -17.19
C THR A 484 -1.74 -1.85 -17.88
N ASP A 485 -2.37 -1.19 -18.86
CA ASP A 485 -1.80 -0.03 -19.55
C ASP A 485 -2.04 1.26 -18.74
N PHE A 486 -1.13 1.55 -17.80
CA PHE A 486 -1.24 2.71 -16.91
C PHE A 486 -1.33 4.06 -17.63
N ASN A 487 -0.90 4.16 -18.90
CA ASN A 487 -1.02 5.41 -19.67
C ASN A 487 -2.47 5.82 -19.89
N ARG A 488 -3.40 4.86 -19.84
CA ARG A 488 -4.85 5.07 -19.98
C ARG A 488 -5.57 5.17 -18.63
N ALA A 489 -4.83 5.02 -17.52
CA ALA A 489 -5.39 5.18 -16.20
C ALA A 489 -5.80 6.65 -15.98
N TRP A 490 -6.92 6.83 -15.31
CA TRP A 490 -7.40 8.15 -14.95
C TRP A 490 -6.62 8.66 -13.74
N VAL A 491 -6.07 9.88 -13.86
CA VAL A 491 -5.45 10.59 -12.72
C VAL A 491 -6.54 11.25 -11.92
N TRP A 492 -6.53 11.02 -10.61
CA TRP A 492 -7.57 11.53 -9.74
C TRP A 492 -7.41 13.04 -9.58
N PRO A 493 -8.47 13.83 -9.85
CA PRO A 493 -8.39 15.27 -9.66
C PRO A 493 -8.28 15.57 -8.16
N GLY A 494 -7.12 16.07 -7.73
CA GLY A 494 -6.95 16.59 -6.37
C GLY A 494 -5.75 16.08 -5.58
N LEU A 495 -4.86 15.27 -6.16
CA LEU A 495 -3.53 15.05 -5.59
C LEU A 495 -2.69 16.33 -5.76
N LYS A 496 -2.99 17.32 -4.92
CA LYS A 496 -2.20 18.53 -4.84
C LYS A 496 -0.89 18.16 -4.20
N TYR A 497 0.19 18.24 -4.97
CA TYR A 497 1.53 18.12 -4.47
C TYR A 497 1.89 19.39 -3.71
N TYR A 498 1.19 19.67 -2.61
CA TYR A 498 1.26 20.97 -1.91
C TYR A 498 2.70 21.40 -1.63
N GLY A 499 3.57 20.47 -1.22
CA GLY A 499 5.00 20.76 -1.06
C GLY A 499 5.68 21.23 -2.34
N MET A 500 5.43 20.56 -3.47
CA MET A 500 6.00 20.91 -4.78
C MET A 500 5.38 22.19 -5.34
N GLU A 501 4.08 22.40 -5.15
CA GLU A 501 3.39 23.63 -5.53
C GLU A 501 3.92 24.84 -4.75
N ILE A 502 4.17 24.67 -3.45
CA ILE A 502 4.78 25.69 -2.59
C ILE A 502 6.21 25.99 -3.03
N LEU A 503 7.04 24.96 -3.26
CA LEU A 503 8.41 25.13 -3.76
C LEU A 503 8.44 25.80 -5.14
N HIS A 504 7.55 25.39 -6.05
CA HIS A 504 7.41 25.99 -7.37
C HIS A 504 6.99 27.46 -7.28
N LYS A 505 6.02 27.79 -6.42
CA LYS A 505 5.64 29.18 -6.16
C LYS A 505 6.81 29.98 -5.57
N LEU A 506 7.53 29.44 -4.59
CA LEU A 506 8.66 30.11 -3.96
C LEU A 506 9.76 30.45 -4.97
N TYR A 507 10.14 29.51 -5.84
CA TYR A 507 11.12 29.76 -6.89
C TYR A 507 10.62 30.76 -7.93
N ARG A 508 9.33 30.72 -8.32
CA ARG A 508 8.76 31.74 -9.22
C ARG A 508 8.78 33.13 -8.59
N ASP A 509 8.36 33.26 -7.34
CA ASP A 509 8.32 34.54 -6.63
C ASP A 509 9.73 35.13 -6.48
N GLU A 510 10.74 34.30 -6.17
CA GLU A 510 12.14 34.73 -6.11
C GLU A 510 12.67 35.21 -7.48
N LEU A 511 12.39 34.46 -8.56
CA LEU A 511 12.79 34.86 -9.91
C LEU A 511 12.08 36.15 -10.34
N VAL A 512 10.79 36.31 -10.02
CA VAL A 512 10.06 37.55 -10.27
C VAL A 512 10.70 38.71 -9.51
N ASN A 513 11.09 38.52 -8.25
CA ASN A 513 11.76 39.54 -7.47
C ASN A 513 13.12 39.92 -8.09
N ASN A 514 13.93 38.94 -8.47
CA ASN A 514 15.24 39.18 -9.11
C ASN A 514 15.10 39.92 -10.44
N LEU A 515 14.09 39.57 -11.26
CA LEU A 515 13.80 40.27 -12.51
C LEU A 515 13.29 41.70 -12.27
N ASN A 516 12.55 41.96 -11.18
CA ASN A 516 12.15 43.31 -10.80
C ASN A 516 13.36 44.16 -10.37
N GLU A 517 14.25 43.61 -9.54
CA GLU A 517 15.51 44.26 -9.14
C GLU A 517 16.36 44.60 -10.38
N LEU A 518 16.48 43.66 -11.32
CA LEU A 518 17.19 43.88 -12.60
C LEU A 518 16.54 45.00 -13.42
N LYS A 519 15.21 45.01 -13.54
CA LYS A 519 14.49 46.06 -14.25
C LYS A 519 14.73 47.44 -13.64
N VAL A 520 14.65 47.56 -12.32
CA VAL A 520 14.92 48.82 -11.60
C VAL A 520 16.36 49.27 -11.84
N PHE A 521 17.32 48.36 -11.69
CA PHE A 521 18.73 48.64 -11.95
C PHE A 521 19.00 49.13 -13.37
N ASN A 522 18.43 48.47 -14.40
CA ASN A 522 18.62 48.87 -15.79
C ASN A 522 18.03 50.27 -16.07
N VAL A 523 16.88 50.59 -15.48
CA VAL A 523 16.26 51.93 -15.62
C VAL A 523 17.10 53.00 -14.94
N GLU A 524 17.60 52.74 -13.73
CA GLU A 524 18.46 53.69 -13.00
C GLU A 524 19.79 53.90 -13.73
N LEU A 525 20.42 52.81 -14.18
CA LEU A 525 21.63 52.85 -15.00
C LEU A 525 21.42 53.71 -16.26
N ASN A 526 20.36 53.45 -17.02
CA ASN A 526 20.06 54.24 -18.21
C ASN A 526 19.85 55.72 -17.85
N SER A 527 19.08 56.01 -16.80
CA SER A 527 18.80 57.38 -16.38
C SER A 527 20.09 58.14 -16.01
N LYS A 528 21.02 57.50 -15.29
CA LYS A 528 22.32 58.08 -14.96
C LYS A 528 23.19 58.31 -16.20
N VAL A 529 23.21 57.37 -17.15
CA VAL A 529 23.93 57.54 -18.43
C VAL A 529 23.33 58.67 -19.27
N GLN A 530 22.00 58.83 -19.29
CA GLN A 530 21.35 59.95 -19.99
C GLN A 530 21.66 61.31 -19.35
N ALA A 531 21.74 61.37 -18.02
CA ALA A 531 21.98 62.59 -17.26
C ALA A 531 23.47 63.04 -17.24
N ALA A 532 24.41 62.16 -17.57
CA ALA A 532 25.84 62.48 -17.62
C ALA A 532 26.16 63.47 -18.77
N ASN A 533 27.12 64.37 -18.52
CA ASN A 533 27.64 65.28 -19.53
C ASN A 533 28.36 64.49 -20.64
N ASP A 534 28.24 64.90 -21.90
CA ASP A 534 28.84 64.16 -23.02
C ASP A 534 30.38 64.11 -22.96
N GLU A 535 31.02 65.07 -22.28
CA GLU A 535 32.47 65.10 -22.03
C GLU A 535 32.95 64.04 -21.03
N GLU A 536 32.06 63.54 -20.17
CA GLU A 536 32.35 62.51 -19.14
C GLU A 536 32.11 61.08 -19.66
N LEU A 537 31.51 60.94 -20.84
CA LEU A 537 31.23 59.66 -21.48
C LEU A 537 32.30 59.32 -22.54
N PRO A 538 32.59 58.02 -22.79
CA PRO A 538 33.52 57.62 -23.84
C PRO A 538 33.10 58.18 -25.21
N PRO A 539 34.06 58.69 -26.02
CA PRO A 539 33.76 59.28 -27.32
C PRO A 539 33.17 58.23 -28.28
N LEU A 540 32.27 58.69 -29.15
CA LEU A 540 31.60 57.86 -30.14
C LEU A 540 32.62 57.35 -31.17
N ASN A 541 32.69 56.03 -31.38
CA ASN A 541 33.54 55.47 -32.43
C ASN A 541 32.86 55.63 -33.80
N ILE A 542 33.23 56.69 -34.51
CA ILE A 542 32.64 57.09 -35.80
C ILE A 542 33.01 56.09 -36.92
N GLU A 543 34.12 55.36 -36.79
CA GLU A 543 34.58 54.40 -37.80
C GLU A 543 33.83 53.06 -37.75
N SER A 544 33.27 52.68 -36.58
CA SER A 544 32.54 51.41 -36.41
C SER A 544 31.02 51.51 -36.59
N ASN A 545 30.48 52.67 -36.97
CA ASN A 545 29.04 52.93 -37.10
C ASN A 545 28.24 52.50 -35.83
N SER A 546 28.85 52.64 -34.65
CA SER A 546 28.29 52.21 -33.37
C SER A 546 27.46 53.32 -32.72
N LEU A 547 26.34 52.96 -32.10
CA LEU A 547 25.47 53.89 -31.34
C LEU A 547 26.26 54.68 -30.29
N SER A 548 25.83 55.91 -29.99
CA SER A 548 26.31 56.64 -28.80
C SER A 548 26.02 55.83 -27.55
N LEU A 549 26.81 55.99 -26.48
CA LEU A 549 26.57 55.26 -25.23
C LEU A 549 25.14 55.52 -24.70
N LYS A 550 24.64 56.76 -24.84
CA LYS A 550 23.25 57.13 -24.53
C LYS A 550 22.22 56.37 -25.39
N ALA A 551 22.42 56.28 -26.70
CA ALA A 551 21.49 55.57 -27.59
C ALA A 551 21.55 54.04 -27.39
N PHE A 552 22.75 53.50 -27.19
CA PHE A 552 22.98 52.09 -26.88
C PHE A 552 22.28 51.68 -25.57
N THR A 553 22.55 52.40 -24.46
CA THR A 553 21.98 52.07 -23.15
C THR A 553 20.46 52.21 -23.15
N ALA A 554 19.90 53.19 -23.85
CA ALA A 554 18.45 53.34 -23.99
C ALA A 554 17.81 52.18 -24.76
N GLN A 555 18.36 51.82 -25.92
CA GLN A 555 17.85 50.72 -26.74
C GLN A 555 17.96 49.38 -26.00
N GLN A 556 19.13 49.08 -25.41
CA GLN A 556 19.36 47.81 -24.72
C GLN A 556 18.55 47.70 -23.43
N THR A 557 18.38 48.79 -22.68
CA THR A 557 17.49 48.81 -21.51
C THR A 557 16.04 48.47 -21.89
N ASN A 558 15.54 49.03 -22.99
CA ASN A 558 14.20 48.72 -23.48
C ASN A 558 14.07 47.24 -23.88
N LEU A 559 15.06 46.71 -24.59
CA LEU A 559 15.06 45.31 -25.04
C LEU A 559 15.09 44.33 -23.86
N VAL A 560 15.96 44.56 -22.87
CA VAL A 560 16.03 43.74 -21.66
C VAL A 560 14.71 43.82 -20.87
N ASN A 561 14.14 45.02 -20.71
CA ASN A 561 12.89 45.22 -19.97
C ASN A 561 11.67 44.60 -20.67
N GLN A 562 11.66 44.58 -22.01
CA GLN A 562 10.67 43.86 -22.80
C GLN A 562 10.76 42.36 -22.50
N LYS A 563 11.96 41.78 -22.57
CA LYS A 563 12.19 40.35 -22.29
C LYS A 563 11.85 39.98 -20.84
N ILE A 564 12.16 40.86 -19.88
CA ILE A 564 11.72 40.69 -18.47
C ILE A 564 10.20 40.60 -18.39
N THR A 565 9.48 41.47 -19.09
CA THR A 565 8.00 41.50 -19.05
C THR A 565 7.40 40.23 -19.67
N GLU A 566 7.94 39.78 -20.81
CA GLU A 566 7.55 38.51 -21.43
C GLU A 566 7.85 37.32 -20.49
N THR A 567 8.99 37.29 -19.82
CA THR A 567 9.39 36.21 -18.89
C THR A 567 8.47 36.14 -17.66
N LYS A 568 8.06 37.29 -17.12
CA LYS A 568 7.12 37.36 -16.00
C LYS A 568 5.74 36.77 -16.31
N ASN A 569 5.29 36.79 -17.57
CA ASN A 569 4.01 36.19 -17.96
C ASN A 569 4.01 34.67 -17.79
N PHE A 570 5.15 34.02 -18.03
CA PHE A 570 5.31 32.59 -17.74
C PHE A 570 5.36 32.32 -16.23
N LEU A 571 6.12 33.13 -15.48
CA LEU A 571 6.22 33.03 -14.02
C LEU A 571 4.89 33.26 -13.27
N ALA A 572 3.86 33.81 -13.92
CA ALA A 572 2.53 33.93 -13.35
C ALA A 572 1.73 32.61 -13.34
N LYS A 573 2.12 31.61 -14.14
CA LYS A 573 1.37 30.36 -14.33
C LYS A 573 1.62 29.33 -13.21
N SER A 574 0.60 28.52 -12.92
CA SER A 574 0.68 27.40 -11.96
C SER A 574 1.66 26.33 -12.47
N ILE A 575 2.11 25.39 -11.62
CA ILE A 575 2.98 24.28 -12.07
C ILE A 575 2.33 23.41 -13.16
N VAL A 576 1.00 23.35 -13.19
CA VAL A 576 0.24 22.57 -14.18
C VAL A 576 0.23 23.27 -15.54
N ASP A 577 0.16 24.60 -15.57
CA ASP A 577 0.07 25.40 -16.80
C ASP A 577 1.42 26.03 -17.21
N PHE A 578 2.52 25.62 -16.57
CA PHE A 578 3.83 26.23 -16.77
C PHE A 578 4.53 25.67 -18.02
N ASP A 579 4.75 26.51 -19.02
CA ASP A 579 5.56 26.16 -20.20
C ASP A 579 7.05 26.37 -19.90
N HIS A 580 7.72 25.32 -19.43
CA HIS A 580 9.13 25.34 -19.07
C HIS A 580 10.05 25.67 -20.24
N THR A 581 9.78 25.12 -21.43
CA THR A 581 10.65 25.29 -22.59
C THR A 581 10.62 26.73 -23.07
N SER A 582 9.44 27.32 -23.19
CA SER A 582 9.29 28.71 -23.61
C SER A 582 9.82 29.68 -22.54
N PHE A 583 9.57 29.40 -21.26
CA PHE A 583 10.13 30.16 -20.15
C PHE A 583 11.66 30.15 -20.17
N GLU A 584 12.28 28.97 -20.28
CA GLU A 584 13.74 28.81 -20.24
C GLU A 584 14.40 29.59 -21.39
N ASN A 585 13.84 29.48 -22.60
CA ASN A 585 14.32 30.24 -23.76
C ASN A 585 14.24 31.75 -23.53
N ASN A 586 13.13 32.23 -22.98
CA ASN A 586 12.97 33.67 -22.72
C ASN A 586 13.84 34.17 -21.57
N TYR A 587 14.05 33.36 -20.54
CA TYR A 587 14.98 33.66 -19.45
C TYR A 587 16.43 33.75 -19.96
N LYS A 588 16.84 32.85 -20.87
CA LYS A 588 18.15 32.92 -21.56
C LYS A 588 18.29 34.20 -22.39
N GLU A 589 17.23 34.66 -23.04
CA GLU A 589 17.24 35.96 -23.73
C GLU A 589 17.42 37.14 -22.78
N VAL A 590 16.75 37.15 -21.61
CA VAL A 590 16.99 38.18 -20.58
C VAL A 590 18.46 38.21 -20.17
N VAL A 591 19.06 37.03 -19.94
CA VAL A 591 20.49 36.88 -19.58
C VAL A 591 21.42 37.34 -20.72
N SER A 592 21.12 36.97 -21.96
CA SER A 592 21.89 37.35 -23.16
C SER A 592 21.88 38.86 -23.39
N GLN A 593 20.70 39.47 -23.43
CA GLN A 593 20.56 40.92 -23.65
C GLN A 593 21.14 41.73 -22.47
N GLY A 594 20.97 41.23 -21.24
CA GLY A 594 21.59 41.83 -20.06
C GLY A 594 23.12 41.78 -20.11
N ALA A 595 23.71 40.68 -20.58
CA ALA A 595 25.16 40.57 -20.77
C ALA A 595 25.68 41.54 -21.85
N VAL A 596 24.93 41.73 -22.95
CA VAL A 596 25.24 42.74 -23.98
C VAL A 596 25.26 44.14 -23.36
N LEU A 597 24.23 44.49 -22.58
CA LEU A 597 24.15 45.76 -21.86
C LEU A 597 25.37 45.93 -20.94
N ASN A 598 25.71 44.93 -20.13
CA ASN A 598 26.86 44.98 -19.21
C ASN A 598 28.19 45.15 -19.95
N LYS A 599 28.39 44.44 -21.07
CA LYS A 599 29.61 44.56 -21.87
C LYS A 599 29.76 45.96 -22.47
N GLY A 600 28.67 46.54 -22.98
CA GLY A 600 28.68 47.87 -23.59
C GLY A 600 28.90 49.02 -22.61
N ILE A 601 28.62 48.81 -21.32
CA ILE A 601 28.78 49.83 -20.26
C ILE A 601 30.06 49.64 -19.40
N LYS A 602 30.92 48.65 -19.68
CA LYS A 602 32.15 48.38 -18.90
C LYS A 602 33.09 49.58 -18.75
N GLY A 603 32.99 50.59 -19.62
CA GLY A 603 33.77 51.83 -19.54
C GLY A 603 33.21 52.89 -18.58
N VAL A 604 32.00 52.70 -18.03
CA VAL A 604 31.29 53.68 -17.19
C VAL A 604 30.74 53.08 -15.89
N THR A 605 30.95 51.78 -15.62
CA THR A 605 30.55 51.10 -14.38
C THR A 605 31.78 50.60 -13.60
N PHE A 606 31.76 50.70 -12.26
CA PHE A 606 32.83 50.17 -11.41
C PHE A 606 32.77 48.64 -11.33
N ALA A 607 33.88 47.97 -11.61
CA ALA A 607 33.98 46.51 -11.77
C ALA A 607 33.92 45.67 -10.47
N SER A 608 33.48 46.22 -9.34
CA SER A 608 33.70 45.61 -8.01
C SER A 608 32.45 45.29 -7.18
N ALA A 609 31.23 45.31 -7.75
CA ALA A 609 30.01 45.02 -7.00
C ALA A 609 29.12 43.97 -7.69
N TYR A 610 28.59 43.02 -6.91
CA TYR A 610 27.60 42.05 -7.35
C TYR A 610 26.31 42.77 -7.79
N THR A 611 26.07 42.85 -9.10
CA THR A 611 24.91 43.55 -9.67
C THR A 611 23.66 42.67 -9.72
N PRO A 612 22.44 43.24 -9.75
CA PRO A 612 21.21 42.48 -10.01
C PRO A 612 21.25 41.67 -11.32
N LEU A 613 22.06 42.10 -12.29
CA LEU A 613 22.32 41.35 -13.50
C LEU A 613 23.12 40.08 -13.22
N GLU A 614 24.24 40.18 -12.51
CA GLU A 614 25.04 39.01 -12.10
C GLU A 614 24.22 38.07 -11.22
N LYS A 615 23.31 38.61 -10.39
CA LYS A 615 22.33 37.82 -9.63
C LYS A 615 21.39 37.02 -10.53
N THR A 616 20.92 37.62 -11.63
CA THR A 616 20.02 36.95 -12.59
C THR A 616 20.76 35.90 -13.43
N VAL A 617 21.99 36.20 -13.86
CA VAL A 617 22.85 35.27 -14.61
C VAL A 617 23.20 34.03 -13.78
N ASN A 618 23.55 34.22 -12.51
CA ASN A 618 23.98 33.13 -11.61
C ASN A 618 22.82 32.46 -10.86
N ASN A 619 21.56 32.85 -11.09
CA ASN A 619 20.44 32.25 -10.40
C ASN A 619 20.18 30.84 -10.92
N ILE A 620 20.27 29.81 -10.09
CA ILE A 620 20.02 28.42 -10.49
C ILE A 620 18.56 28.00 -10.38
N ASN A 621 17.69 28.81 -9.79
CA ASN A 621 16.30 28.43 -9.53
C ASN A 621 15.45 28.35 -10.80
N PHE A 622 15.84 29.02 -11.91
CA PHE A 622 15.14 28.87 -13.19
C PHE A 622 15.22 27.42 -13.71
N SER A 623 16.34 26.71 -13.49
CA SER A 623 16.48 25.31 -13.89
C SER A 623 15.77 24.36 -12.93
N LYS A 624 15.71 24.70 -11.63
CA LYS A 624 14.97 23.92 -10.63
C LYS A 624 13.46 23.83 -10.91
N LEU A 625 12.87 24.85 -11.54
CA LEU A 625 11.46 24.81 -11.95
C LEU A 625 11.15 23.60 -12.85
N LYS A 626 12.04 23.28 -13.80
CA LYS A 626 11.90 22.11 -14.68
C LYS A 626 11.97 20.79 -13.89
N GLY A 627 12.94 20.69 -12.98
CA GLY A 627 13.06 19.51 -12.11
C GLY A 627 11.83 19.25 -11.25
N LEU A 628 11.19 20.31 -10.73
CA LEU A 628 9.93 20.18 -9.98
C LEU A 628 8.78 19.65 -10.86
N ALA A 629 8.67 20.11 -12.10
CA ALA A 629 7.63 19.63 -13.02
C ALA A 629 7.86 18.19 -13.48
N ASP A 630 9.10 17.80 -13.75
CA ASP A 630 9.45 16.41 -14.04
C ASP A 630 9.12 15.48 -12.86
N LEU A 631 9.34 15.95 -11.62
CA LEU A 631 8.96 15.21 -10.42
C LEU A 631 7.44 15.10 -10.25
N VAL A 632 6.68 16.16 -10.51
CA VAL A 632 5.20 16.12 -10.52
C VAL A 632 4.71 15.11 -11.54
N LYS A 633 5.25 15.12 -12.76
CA LYS A 633 4.90 14.16 -13.81
C LYS A 633 5.19 12.71 -13.40
N LYS A 634 6.37 12.45 -12.81
CA LYS A 634 6.73 11.12 -12.27
C LYS A 634 5.77 10.67 -11.16
N ARG A 635 5.30 11.59 -10.31
CA ARG A 635 4.31 11.27 -9.26
C ARG A 635 2.96 10.93 -9.88
N GLU A 636 2.50 11.69 -10.88
CA GLU A 636 1.27 11.39 -11.61
C GLU A 636 1.32 10.01 -12.28
N GLU A 637 2.46 9.63 -12.85
CA GLU A 637 2.68 8.30 -13.43
C GLU A 637 2.57 7.18 -12.37
N LYS A 638 3.14 7.38 -11.17
CA LYS A 638 2.98 6.43 -10.05
C LYS A 638 1.54 6.35 -9.53
N ASP A 639 0.81 7.45 -9.51
CA ASP A 639 -0.58 7.46 -9.06
C ASP A 639 -1.51 6.79 -10.08
N LYS A 640 -1.21 6.92 -11.38
CA LYS A 640 -1.85 6.13 -12.44
C LYS A 640 -1.62 4.64 -12.25
N GLU A 641 -0.41 4.23 -11.90
CA GLU A 641 -0.07 2.84 -11.61
C GLU A 641 -0.87 2.30 -10.40
N LYS A 642 -0.93 3.05 -9.29
CA LYS A 642 -1.77 2.70 -8.12
C LYS A 642 -3.26 2.59 -8.44
N SER A 643 -3.73 3.31 -9.46
CA SER A 643 -5.12 3.26 -9.93
C SER A 643 -5.43 2.03 -10.80
N MET A 644 -4.46 1.17 -11.06
CA MET A 644 -4.67 -0.12 -11.73
C MET A 644 -5.08 -1.21 -10.75
N LEU A 645 -5.98 -2.10 -11.17
CA LEU A 645 -6.51 -3.17 -10.35
C LEU A 645 -5.41 -4.06 -9.77
N GLN A 646 -4.36 -4.37 -10.54
CA GLN A 646 -3.27 -5.25 -10.09
C GLN A 646 -2.52 -4.66 -8.90
N SER A 647 -1.98 -3.44 -9.07
CA SER A 647 -1.27 -2.71 -8.03
C SER A 647 -2.18 -2.40 -6.83
N PHE A 648 -3.45 -2.13 -7.10
CA PHE A 648 -4.43 -1.85 -6.06
C PHE A 648 -4.71 -3.06 -5.16
N ILE A 649 -4.88 -4.26 -5.73
CA ILE A 649 -5.12 -5.50 -4.96
C ILE A 649 -3.89 -5.88 -4.13
N GLU A 650 -2.68 -5.67 -4.64
CA GLU A 650 -1.44 -5.93 -3.90
C GLU A 650 -1.39 -5.14 -2.57
N SER A 651 -1.85 -3.89 -2.61
CA SER A 651 -1.95 -3.04 -1.42
C SER A 651 -3.22 -3.27 -0.61
N HIS A 652 -4.29 -3.79 -1.24
CA HIS A 652 -5.62 -3.96 -0.65
C HIS A 652 -6.22 -5.35 -0.95
N PRO A 653 -5.70 -6.44 -0.34
CA PRO A 653 -6.12 -7.82 -0.64
C PRO A 653 -7.54 -8.17 -0.16
N GLY A 654 -8.22 -7.24 0.53
CA GLY A 654 -9.60 -7.37 1.01
C GLY A 654 -10.68 -6.96 -0.01
N LEU A 655 -10.30 -6.66 -1.26
CA LEU A 655 -11.22 -6.21 -2.30
C LEU A 655 -12.19 -7.33 -2.72
N GLU A 656 -13.49 -7.10 -2.59
CA GLU A 656 -14.51 -8.08 -2.98
C GLU A 656 -15.83 -7.46 -3.46
N HIS A 657 -16.59 -8.19 -4.27
CA HIS A 657 -17.92 -7.78 -4.72
C HIS A 657 -19.00 -8.10 -3.67
N THR A 658 -19.63 -7.07 -3.14
CA THR A 658 -20.72 -7.17 -2.16
C THR A 658 -22.07 -6.62 -2.66
N GLY A 659 -22.13 -6.11 -3.90
CA GLY A 659 -23.34 -5.47 -4.45
C GLY A 659 -23.58 -4.06 -3.89
N GLY A 660 -22.52 -3.40 -3.43
CA GLY A 660 -22.58 -2.15 -2.69
C GLY A 660 -21.32 -1.95 -1.87
N VAL A 661 -21.45 -1.27 -0.73
CA VAL A 661 -20.33 -1.01 0.19
C VAL A 661 -20.84 -0.98 1.64
N PRO A 662 -20.10 -1.57 2.60
CA PRO A 662 -20.44 -1.41 4.02
C PRO A 662 -20.29 0.04 4.49
N ARG A 663 -21.00 0.40 5.55
CA ARG A 663 -20.88 1.71 6.20
C ARG A 663 -19.43 1.94 6.65
N GLY A 664 -18.86 3.09 6.31
CA GLY A 664 -17.45 3.42 6.55
C GLY A 664 -16.47 2.81 5.54
N GLY A 665 -16.96 2.07 4.55
CA GLY A 665 -16.15 1.41 3.52
C GLY A 665 -15.89 2.26 2.28
N THR A 666 -15.19 1.64 1.33
CA THR A 666 -14.87 2.23 0.02
C THR A 666 -15.49 1.39 -1.09
N PHE A 667 -16.34 2.03 -1.91
CA PHE A 667 -16.90 1.45 -3.12
C PHE A 667 -15.93 1.65 -4.29
N VAL A 668 -15.46 0.57 -4.87
CA VAL A 668 -14.51 0.57 -5.97
C VAL A 668 -15.25 0.32 -7.28
N LEU A 669 -15.35 1.36 -8.09
CA LEU A 669 -15.90 1.36 -9.43
C LEU A 669 -14.84 0.89 -10.43
N LEU A 670 -14.93 -0.37 -10.87
CA LEU A 670 -14.01 -0.92 -11.86
C LEU A 670 -14.43 -0.50 -13.26
N TYR A 671 -13.52 0.14 -13.98
CA TYR A 671 -13.75 0.58 -15.35
C TYR A 671 -12.74 -0.02 -16.32
N SER A 672 -13.16 -0.13 -17.58
CA SER A 672 -12.30 -0.50 -18.69
C SER A 672 -11.90 0.74 -19.46
N SER A 673 -10.60 0.99 -19.58
CA SER A 673 -10.06 2.08 -20.39
C SER A 673 -10.39 1.92 -21.88
N SER A 674 -10.47 0.67 -22.36
CA SER A 674 -10.78 0.37 -23.76
C SER A 674 -12.19 0.80 -24.17
N THR A 675 -13.15 0.69 -23.26
CA THR A 675 -14.56 1.06 -23.52
C THR A 675 -14.96 2.37 -22.87
N SER A 676 -14.15 2.90 -21.93
CA SER A 676 -14.50 4.02 -21.05
C SER A 676 -15.80 3.80 -20.26
N ARG A 677 -16.12 2.55 -19.95
CA ARG A 677 -17.34 2.16 -19.22
C ARG A 677 -17.00 1.39 -17.96
N VAL A 678 -17.91 1.46 -17.01
CA VAL A 678 -17.91 0.62 -15.80
C VAL A 678 -18.15 -0.83 -16.21
N VAL A 679 -17.27 -1.72 -15.78
CA VAL A 679 -17.34 -3.15 -16.10
C VAL A 679 -17.65 -4.01 -14.88
N ALA A 680 -17.32 -3.50 -13.69
CA ALA A 680 -17.57 -4.19 -12.44
C ALA A 680 -17.58 -3.23 -11.25
N ASP A 681 -17.97 -3.73 -10.09
CA ASP A 681 -17.79 -3.07 -8.80
C ASP A 681 -17.22 -4.00 -7.75
N MET A 682 -16.50 -3.42 -6.81
CA MET A 682 -15.95 -4.08 -5.65
C MET A 682 -16.08 -3.16 -4.43
N SER A 683 -15.75 -3.68 -3.26
CA SER A 683 -15.84 -2.96 -2.00
C SER A 683 -14.67 -3.32 -1.09
N LEU A 684 -14.23 -2.34 -0.33
CA LEU A 684 -13.36 -2.51 0.82
C LEU A 684 -14.16 -2.24 2.10
N PRO A 685 -13.96 -3.04 3.16
CA PRO A 685 -14.66 -2.85 4.43
C PRO A 685 -14.12 -1.65 5.24
N TYR A 686 -13.18 -0.88 4.70
CA TYR A 686 -12.56 0.26 5.36
C TYR A 686 -12.47 1.46 4.41
N TRP A 687 -12.31 2.64 5.01
CA TRP A 687 -12.12 3.89 4.31
C TRP A 687 -10.72 3.93 3.70
N TYR A 688 -10.65 3.96 2.38
CA TYR A 688 -9.39 4.07 1.66
C TYR A 688 -8.88 5.51 1.81
N VAL A 689 -7.76 5.64 2.51
CA VAL A 689 -7.04 6.89 2.65
C VAL A 689 -5.98 6.92 1.56
N ASP A 690 -5.99 8.01 0.79
CA ASP A 690 -4.91 8.28 -0.15
C ASP A 690 -3.65 8.61 0.66
N GLU A 691 -2.81 7.60 0.89
CA GLU A 691 -1.49 7.85 1.44
C GLU A 691 -0.61 8.44 0.34
N PRO A 692 -0.17 9.72 0.47
CA PRO A 692 0.81 10.25 -0.46
C PRO A 692 2.01 9.32 -0.46
N VAL A 693 2.61 9.08 -1.63
CA VAL A 693 3.81 8.24 -1.74
C VAL A 693 4.80 8.71 -0.68
N SER A 694 4.98 7.89 0.37
CA SER A 694 5.90 8.21 1.46
C SER A 694 7.24 8.48 0.83
N GLU A 695 7.81 9.64 1.13
CA GLU A 695 9.19 9.95 0.76
C GLU A 695 10.04 8.96 1.56
N VAL A 696 10.23 7.76 1.01
CA VAL A 696 11.34 6.91 1.43
C VAL A 696 12.56 7.80 1.25
N PRO A 697 13.28 8.15 2.32
CA PRO A 697 14.55 8.80 2.13
C PRO A 697 15.45 7.73 1.51
N GLU A 698 15.56 7.71 0.18
CA GLU A 698 16.76 7.20 -0.44
C GLU A 698 17.87 8.20 -0.11
N GLU A 699 18.38 8.13 1.13
CA GLU A 699 19.80 8.36 1.31
C GLU A 699 20.52 7.15 0.73
N SER A 700 20.72 7.15 -0.58
CA SER A 700 21.73 6.33 -1.24
C SER A 700 22.36 7.16 -2.35
N ASP A 701 23.61 7.54 -2.09
CA ASP A 701 24.57 8.18 -2.99
C ASP A 701 24.23 9.58 -3.53
N VAL A 702 24.66 10.59 -2.78
CA VAL A 702 25.17 11.83 -3.39
C VAL A 702 26.51 11.50 -4.09
N SER A 703 26.45 10.74 -5.17
CA SER A 703 27.56 10.61 -6.12
C SER A 703 27.06 10.66 -7.56
N ASP A 704 26.03 11.46 -7.84
CA ASP A 704 25.64 11.73 -9.20
C ASP A 704 26.49 12.89 -9.75
N ASN A 705 27.59 12.57 -10.41
CA ASN A 705 28.40 13.53 -11.18
C ASN A 705 27.58 14.20 -12.31
N ASN A 706 26.32 13.82 -12.52
CA ASN A 706 25.37 14.46 -13.43
C ASN A 706 24.61 15.65 -12.80
N LEU A 707 24.77 15.93 -11.48
CA LEU A 707 24.30 17.16 -10.83
C LEU A 707 25.27 18.34 -11.03
N VAL A 708 26.13 18.30 -12.04
CA VAL A 708 26.88 19.49 -12.46
C VAL A 708 25.92 20.38 -13.25
N LEU A 709 25.31 21.34 -12.55
CA LEU A 709 24.66 22.48 -13.19
C LEU A 709 25.70 23.16 -14.09
N ASP A 710 25.49 23.11 -15.40
CA ASP A 710 26.34 23.79 -16.37
C ASP A 710 26.13 25.31 -16.25
N TRP A 711 26.86 25.91 -15.31
CA TRP A 711 26.84 27.34 -15.00
C TRP A 711 27.45 28.19 -16.13
N LYS A 712 27.88 27.57 -17.23
CA LYS A 712 28.49 28.22 -18.41
C LYS A 712 27.49 28.88 -19.34
N PHE A 713 26.34 29.32 -18.85
CA PHE A 713 25.55 30.32 -19.56
C PHE A 713 26.17 31.69 -19.27
N ASN A 714 27.04 32.16 -20.17
CA ASN A 714 27.63 33.50 -20.25
C ASN A 714 28.89 33.86 -19.43
N ASN A 715 29.49 32.92 -18.70
CA ASN A 715 30.83 33.13 -18.14
C ASN A 715 31.90 32.47 -19.02
N ASP A 716 32.20 33.09 -20.16
CA ASP A 716 33.58 33.04 -20.63
C ASP A 716 34.41 33.76 -19.57
N ILE A 717 35.13 32.99 -18.73
CA ILE A 717 36.18 33.57 -17.90
C ILE A 717 37.25 34.10 -18.86
N PHE A 718 37.09 35.34 -19.28
CA PHE A 718 38.13 36.07 -19.97
C PHE A 718 39.13 36.52 -18.91
N VAL A 719 40.22 35.78 -18.77
CA VAL A 719 41.45 36.30 -18.16
C VAL A 719 41.99 37.38 -19.09
N TYR A 720 41.56 38.62 -18.89
CA TYR A 720 42.16 39.76 -19.55
C TYR A 720 43.51 40.05 -18.89
N THR A 721 44.59 39.63 -19.54
CA THR A 721 45.90 40.25 -19.29
C THR A 721 45.89 41.63 -19.95
N ASN A 722 46.14 42.66 -19.14
CA ASN A 722 46.13 44.05 -19.56
C ASN A 722 47.18 44.30 -20.65
N GLN A 723 46.75 44.35 -21.92
CA GLN A 723 47.63 44.58 -23.07
C GLN A 723 48.29 45.98 -23.04
N ASN A 724 47.74 46.95 -22.28
CA ASN A 724 48.39 48.25 -22.12
C ASN A 724 49.65 48.18 -21.25
N ASN A 725 49.76 47.25 -20.30
CA ASN A 725 51.01 47.09 -19.53
C ASN A 725 52.10 46.40 -20.36
N LYS A 726 51.76 45.38 -21.16
CA LYS A 726 52.70 44.74 -22.09
C LYS A 726 53.17 45.69 -23.19
N LEU A 727 52.28 46.55 -23.69
CA LEU A 727 52.65 47.58 -24.66
C LEU A 727 53.50 48.68 -24.01
N LYS A 728 53.20 49.12 -22.78
CA LYS A 728 54.04 50.11 -22.05
C LYS A 728 55.43 49.57 -21.71
N GLU A 729 55.54 48.31 -21.29
CA GLU A 729 56.83 47.65 -21.07
C GLU A 729 57.59 47.47 -22.38
N SER A 730 56.91 47.08 -23.46
CA SER A 730 57.54 46.89 -24.76
C SER A 730 57.98 48.21 -25.37
N ILE A 731 57.19 49.29 -25.25
CA ILE A 731 57.57 50.64 -25.69
C ILE A 731 58.68 51.22 -24.82
N SER A 732 58.68 50.98 -23.50
CA SER A 732 59.77 51.42 -22.62
C SER A 732 61.08 50.67 -22.92
N LYS A 733 61.00 49.37 -23.20
CA LYS A 733 62.14 48.57 -23.69
C LYS A 733 62.60 49.03 -25.08
N LEU A 734 61.69 49.32 -26.00
CA LEU A 734 62.02 49.82 -27.33
C LEU A 734 62.67 51.21 -27.26
N ASN A 735 62.21 52.09 -26.38
CA ASN A 735 62.81 53.41 -26.15
C ASN A 735 64.19 53.30 -25.51
N LEU A 736 64.37 52.43 -24.50
CA LEU A 736 65.69 52.16 -23.92
C LEU A 736 66.65 51.56 -24.97
N GLN A 737 66.17 50.66 -25.83
CA GLN A 737 66.96 50.10 -26.93
C GLN A 737 67.26 51.13 -28.03
N LEU A 738 66.34 52.05 -28.32
CA LEU A 738 66.54 53.13 -29.28
C LEU A 738 67.51 54.19 -28.75
N ASP A 739 67.48 54.47 -27.45
CA ASP A 739 68.42 55.38 -26.79
C ASP A 739 69.81 54.74 -26.65
N GLN A 740 69.89 53.43 -26.38
CA GLN A 740 71.14 52.68 -26.50
C GLN A 740 71.65 52.67 -27.93
N PHE A 741 70.81 52.44 -28.94
CA PHE A 741 71.22 52.43 -30.34
C PHE A 741 71.67 53.82 -30.81
N LYS A 742 71.02 54.91 -30.35
CA LYS A 742 71.47 56.29 -30.62
C LYS A 742 72.79 56.61 -29.93
N PHE A 743 72.96 56.20 -28.67
CA PHE A 743 74.21 56.35 -27.94
C PHE A 743 75.35 55.55 -28.59
N GLU A 744 75.10 54.31 -29.01
CA GLU A 744 76.06 53.48 -29.74
C GLU A 744 76.41 54.06 -31.12
N LEU A 745 75.44 54.63 -31.84
CA LEU A 745 75.67 55.28 -33.14
C LEU A 745 76.50 56.57 -33.01
N ASP A 746 76.25 57.40 -31.99
CA ASP A 746 77.05 58.60 -31.71
C ASP A 746 78.44 58.27 -31.16
N THR A 747 78.56 57.19 -30.38
CA THR A 747 79.85 56.68 -29.88
C THR A 747 80.68 56.08 -31.02
N GLN A 748 80.08 55.32 -31.94
CA GLN A 748 80.75 54.77 -33.13
C GLN A 748 81.20 55.86 -34.11
N LYS A 749 80.42 56.94 -34.26
CA LYS A 749 80.75 58.09 -35.11
C LYS A 749 81.90 58.94 -34.55
N THR A 750 82.06 58.99 -33.22
CA THR A 750 83.17 59.67 -32.52
C THR A 750 84.44 58.81 -32.52
N ASN A 751 84.27 57.50 -32.42
CA ASN A 751 85.37 56.52 -32.44
C ASN A 751 86.01 56.37 -33.83
N LEU A 752 85.25 56.39 -34.93
CA LEU A 752 85.79 56.24 -36.29
C LEU A 752 86.79 57.35 -36.68
N ASN A 753 86.60 58.58 -36.17
CA ASN A 753 87.48 59.72 -36.43
C ASN A 753 88.76 59.71 -35.58
N SER A 754 88.80 58.94 -34.48
CA SER A 754 90.00 58.78 -33.65
C SER A 754 90.89 57.62 -34.13
N TYR A 755 90.32 56.61 -34.80
CA TYR A 755 91.05 55.42 -35.28
C TYR A 755 91.91 55.63 -36.54
N GLN A 756 91.74 56.73 -37.29
CA GLN A 756 92.58 57.01 -38.47
C GLN A 756 93.99 57.51 -38.09
N GLY A 757 94.17 58.09 -36.90
CA GLY A 757 95.49 58.50 -36.39
C GLY A 757 96.29 57.38 -35.72
N SER A 758 95.61 56.45 -35.05
CA SER A 758 96.25 55.39 -34.27
C SER A 758 96.74 54.20 -35.10
N ILE A 759 96.13 53.95 -36.28
CA ILE A 759 96.52 52.85 -37.19
C ILE A 759 97.92 53.07 -37.79
N ASN A 760 98.36 54.32 -37.98
CA ASN A 760 99.73 54.61 -38.49
C ASN A 760 100.83 54.43 -37.43
N THR A 761 100.50 54.39 -36.15
CA THR A 761 101.49 54.24 -35.06
C THR A 761 101.64 52.77 -34.62
N LEU A 762 100.61 51.94 -34.84
CA LEU A 762 100.58 50.51 -34.48
C LEU A 762 101.32 49.58 -35.46
N ILE A 763 101.75 50.05 -36.64
CA ILE A 763 102.52 49.25 -37.61
C ILE A 763 104.03 49.20 -37.26
N GLN A 764 104.55 50.08 -36.40
CA GLN A 764 106.01 50.19 -36.19
C GLN A 764 106.58 49.66 -34.87
N THR A 765 105.77 49.13 -33.94
CA THR A 765 106.29 48.67 -32.64
C THR A 765 105.67 47.36 -32.20
N ILE A 766 106.18 46.29 -32.84
CA ILE A 766 106.85 45.16 -32.15
C ILE A 766 105.95 44.13 -31.42
N PRO A 767 106.42 42.86 -31.38
CA PRO A 767 105.61 41.67 -31.60
C PRO A 767 105.49 40.71 -30.40
N ASN A 768 104.63 39.70 -30.60
CA ASN A 768 104.64 38.33 -30.08
C ASN A 768 104.86 38.11 -28.58
N TYR A 769 103.78 38.23 -27.82
CA TYR A 769 103.54 37.42 -26.61
C TYR A 769 102.30 36.55 -26.87
N GLN A 770 102.48 35.22 -26.97
CA GLN A 770 101.37 34.27 -27.12
C GLN A 770 100.73 34.02 -25.75
N ILE A 771 99.56 34.61 -25.52
CA ILE A 771 98.68 34.20 -24.43
C ILE A 771 97.76 33.10 -24.98
N ASP A 772 97.83 31.92 -24.35
CA ASP A 772 96.98 30.77 -24.63
C ASP A 772 95.55 31.06 -24.18
N TYR A 773 94.63 31.23 -25.13
CA TYR A 773 93.19 31.45 -24.90
C TYR A 773 92.43 30.13 -24.65
N GLY A 774 93.10 29.16 -23.99
CA GLY A 774 92.52 27.88 -23.61
C GLY A 774 91.52 28.00 -22.46
N LYS A 775 90.22 27.92 -22.80
CA LYS A 775 89.08 27.63 -21.92
C LYS A 775 89.04 28.43 -20.60
N ILE A 776 88.60 29.68 -20.72
CA ILE A 776 88.04 30.47 -19.61
C ILE A 776 86.82 29.72 -19.06
N GLY A 777 87.01 28.85 -18.07
CA GLY A 777 85.90 28.06 -17.52
C GLY A 777 86.26 26.98 -16.49
N ASP A 778 87.54 26.70 -16.23
CA ASP A 778 87.92 25.68 -15.25
C ASP A 778 89.18 26.06 -14.44
N LEU A 779 89.29 27.35 -14.10
CA LEU A 779 90.21 27.78 -13.04
C LEU A 779 89.53 27.37 -11.74
N GLY A 780 90.12 26.41 -11.01
CA GLY A 780 89.64 25.73 -9.80
C GLY A 780 89.31 26.63 -8.60
N VAL A 781 88.46 27.62 -8.83
CA VAL A 781 87.84 28.51 -7.88
C VAL A 781 86.49 27.89 -7.57
N ASN A 782 86.32 27.33 -6.37
CA ASN A 782 85.11 26.61 -5.93
C ASN A 782 83.88 27.54 -5.76
N VAL A 783 83.47 28.20 -6.84
CA VAL A 783 82.34 29.13 -6.98
C VAL A 783 81.51 28.67 -8.18
N LYS A 784 80.24 28.31 -7.97
CA LYS A 784 79.36 27.73 -9.01
C LYS A 784 78.61 28.79 -9.83
N ASP A 785 78.47 30.01 -9.31
CA ASP A 785 77.91 31.13 -10.08
C ASP A 785 78.83 31.48 -11.26
N ALA A 786 78.29 31.40 -12.49
CA ALA A 786 79.07 31.51 -13.72
C ALA A 786 79.63 32.92 -13.96
N ASP A 787 78.92 33.96 -13.53
CA ASP A 787 79.36 35.35 -13.70
C ASP A 787 80.46 35.70 -12.68
N LEU A 788 80.30 35.25 -11.43
CA LEU A 788 81.34 35.41 -10.40
C LEU A 788 82.59 34.57 -10.72
N ALA A 789 82.43 33.33 -11.18
CA ALA A 789 83.54 32.47 -11.59
C ALA A 789 84.33 33.07 -12.78
N GLY A 790 83.63 33.69 -13.74
CA GLY A 790 84.26 34.39 -14.87
C GLY A 790 85.11 35.58 -14.43
N ASN A 791 84.56 36.44 -13.57
CA ASN A 791 85.28 37.60 -13.02
C ASN A 791 86.54 37.17 -12.25
N LEU A 792 86.44 36.12 -11.42
CA LEU A 792 87.56 35.60 -10.62
C LEU A 792 88.65 34.95 -11.48
N GLY A 793 88.26 34.22 -12.54
CA GLY A 793 89.20 33.59 -13.45
C GLY A 793 90.06 34.62 -14.20
N ILE A 794 89.43 35.68 -14.71
CA ILE A 794 90.13 36.79 -15.38
C ILE A 794 91.02 37.53 -14.38
N LEU A 795 90.52 37.83 -13.17
CA LEU A 795 91.28 38.54 -12.15
C LEU A 795 92.55 37.80 -11.73
N ASN A 796 92.49 36.47 -11.60
CA ASN A 796 93.66 35.64 -11.26
C ASN A 796 94.72 35.67 -12.37
N GLN A 797 94.33 35.51 -13.64
CA GLN A 797 95.29 35.57 -14.76
C GLN A 797 95.92 36.97 -14.90
N MET A 798 95.12 38.02 -14.68
CA MET A 798 95.63 39.39 -14.65
C MET A 798 96.60 39.61 -13.49
N ASN A 799 96.32 39.07 -12.29
CA ASN A 799 97.23 39.13 -11.16
C ASN A 799 98.56 38.43 -11.47
N ASP A 800 98.54 37.26 -12.10
CA ASP A 800 99.75 36.51 -12.46
C ASP A 800 100.62 37.27 -13.45
N TYR A 801 100.01 37.84 -14.51
CA TYR A 801 100.74 38.65 -15.47
C TYR A 801 101.23 39.97 -14.86
N LYS A 802 100.43 40.57 -13.97
CA LYS A 802 100.81 41.76 -13.22
C LYS A 802 101.99 41.50 -12.28
N MET A 803 102.04 40.35 -11.60
CA MET A 803 103.20 39.93 -10.80
C MET A 803 104.45 39.71 -11.67
N HIS A 804 104.29 39.19 -12.88
CA HIS A 804 105.39 39.08 -13.85
C HIS A 804 105.96 40.46 -14.21
N LEU A 805 105.09 41.41 -14.58
CA LEU A 805 105.48 42.80 -14.85
C LEU A 805 106.09 43.47 -13.62
N GLU A 806 105.56 43.21 -12.43
CA GLU A 806 106.12 43.72 -11.17
C GLU A 806 107.55 43.25 -10.95
N ASN A 807 107.84 41.99 -11.25
CA ASN A 807 109.17 41.43 -11.13
C ASN A 807 110.13 42.06 -12.16
N GLN A 808 109.66 42.32 -13.38
CA GLN A 808 110.45 43.05 -14.40
C GLN A 808 110.72 44.52 -14.01
N ILE A 809 109.75 45.17 -13.35
CA ILE A 809 109.90 46.54 -12.83
C ILE A 809 110.91 46.57 -11.67
N ASN A 810 110.80 45.66 -10.71
CA ASN A 810 111.68 45.58 -9.53
C ASN A 810 113.13 45.19 -9.90
N THR A 811 113.32 44.44 -10.98
CA THR A 811 114.65 44.08 -11.52
C THR A 811 115.24 45.16 -12.43
N GLY A 812 114.49 46.24 -12.72
CA GLY A 812 114.94 47.39 -13.51
C GLY A 812 114.95 47.16 -15.02
N VAL A 813 114.34 46.08 -15.51
CA VAL A 813 114.38 45.64 -16.92
C VAL A 813 113.11 46.00 -17.70
N ALA A 814 112.07 46.50 -17.01
CA ALA A 814 110.81 46.88 -17.65
C ALA A 814 110.89 48.18 -18.47
N THR A 815 110.28 48.16 -19.65
CA THR A 815 110.10 49.33 -20.53
C THR A 815 109.03 50.30 -19.99
N GLU A 816 109.05 51.57 -20.45
CA GLU A 816 108.02 52.55 -20.05
C GLU A 816 106.60 52.14 -20.48
N ALA A 817 106.47 51.41 -21.59
CA ALA A 817 105.19 50.84 -22.02
C ALA A 817 104.72 49.72 -21.06
N GLU A 818 105.62 48.86 -20.59
CA GLU A 818 105.29 47.82 -19.60
C GLU A 818 104.95 48.40 -18.23
N LYS A 819 105.57 49.51 -17.83
CA LYS A 819 105.19 50.26 -16.61
C LYS A 819 103.81 50.92 -16.75
N ALA A 820 103.47 51.44 -17.93
CA ALA A 820 102.14 51.99 -18.20
C ALA A 820 101.07 50.87 -18.16
N VAL A 821 101.35 49.73 -18.80
CA VAL A 821 100.47 48.55 -18.77
C VAL A 821 100.32 48.02 -17.34
N TYR A 822 101.37 48.01 -16.52
CA TYR A 822 101.28 47.65 -15.10
C TYR A 822 100.30 48.54 -14.33
N ASN A 823 100.39 49.86 -14.49
CA ASN A 823 99.51 50.82 -13.82
C ASN A 823 98.06 50.71 -14.31
N ASP A 824 97.85 50.55 -15.62
CA ASP A 824 96.52 50.39 -16.21
C ASP A 824 95.88 49.06 -15.79
N MET A 825 96.67 47.97 -15.72
CA MET A 825 96.21 46.67 -15.24
C MET A 825 95.75 46.73 -13.79
N GLU A 826 96.45 47.44 -12.90
CA GLU A 826 95.99 47.60 -11.51
C GLU A 826 94.64 48.33 -11.42
N LEU A 827 94.40 49.34 -12.26
CA LEU A 827 93.12 50.05 -12.31
C LEU A 827 91.98 49.18 -12.85
N VAL A 828 92.27 48.30 -13.82
CA VAL A 828 91.28 47.34 -14.36
C VAL A 828 90.99 46.26 -13.33
N MET A 829 92.01 45.69 -12.68
CA MET A 829 91.83 44.72 -11.59
C MET A 829 91.00 45.31 -10.46
N ALA A 830 91.27 46.56 -10.05
CA ALA A 830 90.45 47.27 -9.06
C ALA A 830 88.99 47.43 -9.50
N GLY A 831 88.73 47.64 -10.80
CA GLY A 831 87.37 47.67 -11.36
C GLY A 831 86.65 46.32 -11.28
N ILE A 832 87.34 45.20 -11.50
CA ILE A 832 86.76 43.86 -11.38
C ILE A 832 86.44 43.53 -9.91
N VAL A 833 87.32 43.95 -8.98
CA VAL A 833 87.08 43.82 -7.54
C VAL A 833 85.86 44.66 -7.12
N GLU A 834 85.77 45.91 -7.56
CA GLU A 834 84.61 46.79 -7.31
C GLU A 834 83.30 46.20 -7.83
N ASP A 835 83.28 45.70 -9.07
CA ASP A 835 82.08 45.07 -9.65
C ASP A 835 81.65 43.83 -8.84
N THR A 836 82.61 43.04 -8.37
CA THR A 836 82.33 41.85 -7.54
C THR A 836 81.75 42.25 -6.17
N ILE A 837 82.26 43.31 -5.54
CA ILE A 837 81.71 43.87 -4.29
C ILE A 837 80.28 44.39 -4.52
N VAL A 838 80.06 45.19 -5.56
CA VAL A 838 78.75 45.78 -5.85
C VAL A 838 77.71 44.73 -6.25
N LYS A 839 78.11 43.67 -6.95
CA LYS A 839 77.19 42.58 -7.32
C LYS A 839 76.75 41.78 -6.11
N THR A 840 77.70 41.38 -5.26
CA THR A 840 77.40 40.59 -4.05
C THR A 840 76.61 41.38 -3.00
N SER A 841 76.59 42.72 -3.06
CA SER A 841 75.84 43.55 -2.13
C SER A 841 74.34 43.65 -2.39
N LYS A 842 73.87 43.32 -3.60
CA LYS A 842 72.51 43.62 -4.08
C LYS A 842 71.40 42.72 -3.50
N THR A 843 71.74 41.65 -2.78
CA THR A 843 70.75 40.78 -2.14
C THR A 843 70.07 41.50 -0.97
N SER A 844 68.79 41.24 -0.69
CA SER A 844 68.08 41.89 0.43
C SER A 844 68.36 41.24 1.79
N THR A 845 68.83 39.99 1.79
CA THR A 845 69.21 39.21 2.98
C THR A 845 70.74 39.10 3.10
N ASP A 846 71.23 38.78 4.30
CA ASP A 846 72.66 38.52 4.52
C ASP A 846 73.14 37.29 3.74
N ILE A 847 74.41 37.25 3.36
CA ILE A 847 75.00 36.11 2.64
C ILE A 847 75.26 34.95 3.60
N ALA A 848 75.27 33.72 3.09
CA ALA A 848 75.66 32.56 3.90
C ALA A 848 77.20 32.40 3.91
N ARG A 849 77.78 31.94 5.02
CA ARG A 849 79.25 31.85 5.19
C ARG A 849 79.98 31.01 4.12
N ASP A 850 79.33 29.98 3.59
CA ASP A 850 79.91 29.07 2.60
C ASP A 850 79.39 29.32 1.17
N SER A 851 78.68 30.44 0.95
CA SER A 851 78.11 30.78 -0.34
C SER A 851 79.18 31.18 -1.37
N ASP A 852 78.78 31.15 -2.63
CA ASP A 852 79.64 31.53 -3.75
C ASP A 852 80.04 33.01 -3.67
N GLU A 853 79.14 33.87 -3.17
CA GLU A 853 79.40 35.28 -2.90
C GLU A 853 80.42 35.48 -1.77
N ALA A 854 80.32 34.70 -0.68
CA ALA A 854 81.27 34.78 0.44
C ALA A 854 82.70 34.39 0.01
N LYS A 855 82.82 33.30 -0.76
CA LYS A 855 84.10 32.83 -1.31
C LYS A 855 84.68 33.80 -2.34
N SER A 856 83.83 34.36 -3.19
CA SER A 856 84.25 35.35 -4.19
C SER A 856 84.84 36.59 -3.53
N LEU A 857 84.18 37.10 -2.47
CA LEU A 857 84.66 38.23 -1.70
C LEU A 857 86.00 37.96 -0.99
N GLU A 858 86.20 36.75 -0.49
CA GLU A 858 87.48 36.36 0.11
C GLU A 858 88.62 36.36 -0.91
N ILE A 859 88.38 35.85 -2.12
CA ILE A 859 89.40 35.79 -3.18
C ILE A 859 89.72 37.19 -3.69
N VAL A 860 88.71 38.01 -3.98
CA VAL A 860 88.97 39.38 -4.43
C VAL A 860 89.62 40.24 -3.34
N ALA A 861 89.31 39.98 -2.06
CA ALA A 861 90.01 40.62 -0.94
C ALA A 861 91.49 40.24 -0.92
N ASP A 862 91.83 38.97 -1.15
CA ASP A 862 93.22 38.52 -1.15
C ASP A 862 94.01 39.09 -2.33
N VAL A 863 93.46 39.06 -3.54
CA VAL A 863 94.11 39.65 -4.73
C VAL A 863 94.27 41.16 -4.58
N SER A 864 93.31 41.84 -3.95
CA SER A 864 93.37 43.30 -3.77
C SER A 864 94.56 43.76 -2.91
N LYS A 865 95.11 42.89 -2.04
CA LYS A 865 96.33 43.17 -1.27
C LYS A 865 97.55 43.39 -2.15
N ASN A 866 97.54 42.84 -3.35
CA ASN A 866 98.64 43.00 -4.30
C ASN A 866 98.58 44.34 -5.02
N LEU A 867 97.49 45.12 -4.96
CA LEU A 867 97.38 46.40 -5.64
C LEU A 867 98.28 47.46 -4.96
N LYS A 868 99.09 48.18 -5.75
CA LYS A 868 100.09 49.14 -5.24
C LYS A 868 99.83 50.58 -5.66
N THR A 869 99.21 50.81 -6.82
CA THR A 869 98.89 52.16 -7.28
C THR A 869 97.79 52.79 -6.42
N GLU A 870 98.01 54.04 -6.03
CA GLU A 870 97.09 54.79 -5.16
C GLU A 870 95.68 54.92 -5.77
N GLY A 871 95.59 55.03 -7.11
CA GLY A 871 94.32 55.03 -7.83
C GLY A 871 93.55 53.71 -7.75
N ALA A 872 94.25 52.57 -7.83
CA ALA A 872 93.62 51.26 -7.72
C ALA A 872 93.17 50.96 -6.29
N VAL A 873 94.03 51.25 -5.29
CA VAL A 873 93.72 51.05 -3.88
C VAL A 873 92.57 51.96 -3.41
N SER A 874 92.57 53.23 -3.81
CA SER A 874 91.49 54.17 -3.46
C SER A 874 90.15 53.77 -4.08
N LYS A 875 90.16 53.22 -5.30
CA LYS A 875 88.95 52.72 -5.97
C LYS A 875 88.33 51.54 -5.23
N VAL A 876 89.13 50.53 -4.84
CA VAL A 876 88.60 49.41 -4.06
C VAL A 876 88.16 49.86 -2.67
N ARG A 877 88.93 50.71 -1.99
CA ARG A 877 88.54 51.27 -0.68
C ARG A 877 87.20 52.00 -0.74
N GLY A 878 87.01 52.86 -1.75
CA GLY A 878 85.76 53.58 -1.97
C GLY A 878 84.57 52.65 -2.20
N ALA A 879 84.76 51.57 -2.97
CA ALA A 879 83.72 50.57 -3.18
C ALA A 879 83.33 49.84 -1.88
N VAL A 880 84.32 49.42 -1.07
CA VAL A 880 84.09 48.77 0.23
C VAL A 880 83.34 49.69 1.19
N GLU A 881 83.78 50.94 1.34
CA GLU A 881 83.15 51.92 2.23
C GLU A 881 81.72 52.26 1.80
N SER A 882 81.53 52.51 0.50
CA SER A 882 80.21 52.78 -0.09
C SER A 882 79.22 51.67 0.25
N VAL A 883 79.61 50.41 0.05
CA VAL A 883 78.72 49.27 0.28
C VAL A 883 78.55 48.95 1.78
N LYS A 884 79.55 49.19 2.64
CA LYS A 884 79.42 49.02 4.11
C LYS A 884 78.32 49.90 4.69
N THR A 885 78.17 51.15 4.22
CA THR A 885 77.13 52.06 4.71
C THR A 885 75.71 51.59 4.42
N GLY A 886 75.50 50.88 3.30
CA GLY A 886 74.19 50.34 2.90
C GLY A 886 73.88 48.93 3.43
N SER A 887 74.83 48.26 4.07
CA SER A 887 74.75 46.83 4.43
C SER A 887 74.80 46.57 5.95
N THR A 888 74.45 47.56 6.78
CA THR A 888 74.61 47.52 8.25
C THR A 888 73.89 46.37 8.96
N SER A 889 72.85 45.81 8.35
CA SER A 889 72.08 44.67 8.88
C SER A 889 72.59 43.29 8.41
N LYS A 890 73.67 43.23 7.63
CA LYS A 890 74.23 42.00 7.03
C LYS A 890 75.57 41.63 7.69
N ALA A 891 75.49 40.98 8.85
CA ALA A 891 76.65 40.67 9.68
C ALA A 891 77.72 39.81 8.98
N ILE A 892 77.34 38.78 8.21
CA ILE A 892 78.28 37.89 7.51
C ILE A 892 78.91 38.60 6.32
N TYR A 893 78.11 39.36 5.56
CA TYR A 893 78.61 40.17 4.45
C TYR A 893 79.64 41.23 4.92
N LEU A 894 79.34 41.90 6.05
CA LEU A 894 80.26 42.86 6.66
C LEU A 894 81.56 42.21 7.14
N ASP A 895 81.50 40.98 7.68
CA ASP A 895 82.67 40.21 8.08
C ASP A 895 83.61 39.92 6.90
N GLN A 896 83.06 39.55 5.73
CA GLN A 896 83.86 39.36 4.51
C GLN A 896 84.43 40.68 3.98
N LEU A 897 83.66 41.78 4.01
CA LEU A 897 84.16 43.10 3.62
C LEU A 897 85.24 43.65 4.57
N ASN A 898 85.33 43.14 5.81
CA ASN A 898 86.40 43.50 6.73
C ASN A 898 87.73 42.78 6.43
N LYS A 899 87.74 41.76 5.57
CA LYS A 899 88.99 41.10 5.12
C LYS A 899 89.81 41.94 4.14
N PHE A 900 89.20 42.96 3.53
CA PHE A 900 89.90 43.97 2.72
C PHE A 900 90.70 44.90 3.65
N ASN A 901 91.95 44.53 3.92
CA ASN A 901 92.91 45.36 4.63
C ASN A 901 93.70 46.18 3.61
N PHE A 902 93.57 47.50 3.66
CA PHE A 902 94.33 48.45 2.84
C PHE A 902 95.38 49.19 3.66
#